data_AF-A0A9N9AIR7-F1
#
_entry.id   AF-A0A9N9AIR7-F1
#
_cell.length_a   1.000
_cell.length_b   1.000
_cell.length_c   1.000
_cell.angle_alpha   90.00
_cell.angle_beta   90.00
_cell.angle_gamma   90.00
#
_symmetry.space_group_name_H-M   'P 1'
#
loop_
_entity.id
_entity.type
_entity.pdbx_description
1 polymer ?
#
loop_
_entity_poly.entity_id
_entity_poly.type
_entity_poly.pdbx_seq_one_letter_code
_entity_poly.pdbx_strand_id
1 'polypeptide(L)'
;MEQRARNPCHHVNNLLTVNLPLAKIDSAAFKKQLTSASLHCDLCDTKMPRLWICLHSNCRAIICNTSSHAHVLKHFDMYKNSTENGYHSVYINPRALTIWCYECGRELNPLDSSELLSPDVRTYLRTVIRSLQGKRNKSPEQPFVDVPVLYSVSAIREPALTNYFNYCDAYIPRTHSASRQSICKLSDHFLNFVKAMWSGVSPIYIPIQLVTEIKRTFEGFQGYGQEDSQEFLCFILDRLNEELPYPSSPITTFSAGHAKENGHKSHGNGSLSHTISAANHSSKQGTTKRGIISDVFEGTLESKIRCLHCKKDFEKEDRVCELLIEIDKKFKSKNQERNGESSSAFGSMFGAVTGLVGIGGKILRLQDCLSAFTATETLTGDNQYECESCGKKRDGQKTLRIKSLPETLCIMLKRFRRDQYSSKIGTYVQFPMEDFDMRPFCKEPADYEGKSEENAGSTIYDLYALIHHKGAFGAGHYVTYAKNPIDKNWYEFDDTFVTRKTPAEVAKVEAYVLFYQKKSLEKQAERDDVLTQIEKESGYGQSRLISRLWFNRWRFLEAPGPITNYDFICEHGAINLLKYPNPLNLVVRIPEKVYDRFVTYYGHDGSPSFTEANLQAGCLVCEQEAMLIDERRKREQMDIASIDTNEIGPGEYWFLISSTWLASWHAFKAGGPIPGPIDNTRFLNANGTPKLHMQRSVHYRGVNERVWRYFYRIYGGGPICVRAVLDLYSQPYYPPQPADRYSDSLNRPRSFY
;
A
#
# COMPACT_ATOMS: atom_id res chain seq x y z
N MET A 1 -30.78 17.52 -24.35
CA MET A 1 -29.35 17.91 -24.22
C MET A 1 -28.39 16.94 -24.93
N GLU A 2 -28.75 15.67 -25.14
CA GLU A 2 -27.83 14.61 -25.61
C GLU A 2 -27.27 14.80 -27.05
N GLN A 3 -27.98 15.51 -27.95
CA GLN A 3 -27.49 15.74 -29.32
C GLN A 3 -26.21 16.60 -29.41
N ARG A 4 -25.87 17.41 -28.40
CA ARG A 4 -24.61 18.21 -28.42
C ARG A 4 -23.34 17.37 -28.20
N ALA A 5 -23.46 16.12 -27.76
CA ALA A 5 -22.30 15.30 -27.38
C ALA A 5 -21.45 14.81 -28.56
N ARG A 6 -22.05 14.57 -29.74
CA ARG A 6 -21.39 13.89 -30.87
C ARG A 6 -20.74 14.80 -31.92
N ASN A 7 -21.04 16.10 -31.95
CA ASN A 7 -20.48 16.99 -32.98
C ASN A 7 -19.05 17.44 -32.63
N PRO A 8 -18.15 17.64 -33.62
CA PRO A 8 -16.80 18.18 -33.41
C PRO A 8 -16.79 19.58 -32.77
N CYS A 9 -15.67 19.95 -32.13
CA CYS A 9 -15.55 21.27 -31.52
C CYS A 9 -15.07 22.33 -32.53
N HIS A 10 -16.00 22.93 -33.28
CA HIS A 10 -15.64 23.95 -34.29
C HIS A 10 -14.98 25.20 -33.69
N HIS A 11 -15.21 25.53 -32.42
CA HIS A 11 -14.63 26.70 -31.74
C HIS A 11 -13.09 26.68 -31.66
N VAL A 12 -12.47 25.51 -31.80
CA VAL A 12 -11.00 25.40 -31.76
C VAL A 12 -10.35 25.78 -33.10
N ASN A 13 -11.10 25.74 -34.20
CA ASN A 13 -10.60 26.14 -35.53
C ASN A 13 -10.21 27.62 -35.53
N ASN A 14 -10.93 28.46 -34.77
CA ASN A 14 -10.63 29.88 -34.61
C ASN A 14 -9.23 30.14 -34.00
N LEU A 15 -8.65 29.17 -33.28
CA LEU A 15 -7.30 29.29 -32.72
C LEU A 15 -6.19 29.12 -33.76
N LEU A 16 -6.49 28.54 -34.93
CA LEU A 16 -5.53 28.29 -36.02
C LEU A 16 -5.50 29.40 -37.07
N THR A 17 -6.48 30.31 -37.09
CA THR A 17 -6.68 31.30 -38.16
C THR A 17 -5.74 32.52 -38.11
N VAL A 18 -4.83 32.58 -37.13
CA VAL A 18 -3.97 33.75 -36.87
C VAL A 18 -2.53 33.29 -36.60
N ASN A 19 -1.53 34.05 -37.06
CA ASN A 19 -0.13 33.61 -37.12
C ASN A 19 0.65 33.54 -35.78
N LEU A 20 0.10 34.01 -34.65
CA LEU A 20 0.85 34.17 -33.38
C LEU A 20 0.11 33.74 -32.09
N PRO A 21 -0.69 32.65 -32.06
CA PRO A 21 -1.62 32.37 -30.96
C PRO A 21 -0.92 32.00 -29.63
N LEU A 22 0.34 31.54 -29.69
CA LEU A 22 1.12 31.15 -28.51
C LEU A 22 2.03 32.25 -27.96
N ALA A 23 2.12 33.43 -28.58
CA ALA A 23 3.15 34.42 -28.26
C ALA A 23 3.19 34.84 -26.77
N LYS A 24 2.03 34.88 -26.09
CA LYS A 24 1.96 35.11 -24.63
C LYS A 24 2.51 33.90 -23.86
N ILE A 25 2.03 32.70 -24.18
CA ILE A 25 2.39 31.44 -23.50
C ILE A 25 3.88 31.15 -23.66
N ASP A 26 4.45 31.44 -24.84
CA ASP A 26 5.84 31.13 -25.14
C ASP A 26 6.86 32.12 -24.57
N SER A 27 6.43 33.32 -24.16
CA SER A 27 7.26 34.33 -23.51
C SER A 27 7.96 33.80 -22.26
N ALA A 28 9.28 33.94 -22.20
CA ALA A 28 10.09 33.54 -21.05
C ALA A 28 9.66 34.25 -19.75
N ALA A 29 9.21 35.50 -19.83
CA ALA A 29 8.70 36.24 -18.68
C ALA A 29 7.39 35.62 -18.14
N PHE A 30 6.50 35.18 -19.04
CA PHE A 30 5.23 34.55 -18.66
C PHE A 30 5.44 33.13 -18.12
N LYS A 31 6.35 32.36 -18.73
CA LYS A 31 6.80 31.04 -18.21
C LYS A 31 7.35 31.13 -16.78
N LYS A 32 8.13 32.18 -16.46
CA LYS A 32 8.61 32.43 -15.09
C LYS A 32 7.47 32.75 -14.10
N GLN A 33 6.44 33.47 -14.54
CA GLN A 33 5.26 33.76 -13.70
C GLN A 33 4.43 32.49 -13.43
N LEU A 34 4.23 31.63 -14.44
CA LEU A 34 3.52 30.35 -14.33
C LEU A 34 4.13 29.39 -13.29
N THR A 35 5.44 29.47 -13.05
CA THR A 35 6.15 28.69 -12.03
C THR A 35 6.17 29.33 -10.64
N SER A 36 5.57 30.51 -10.46
CA SER A 36 5.64 31.29 -9.22
C SER A 36 4.29 31.43 -8.51
N ALA A 37 4.31 31.65 -7.20
CA ALA A 37 3.12 31.94 -6.39
C ALA A 37 2.55 33.38 -6.60
N SER A 38 3.05 34.13 -7.59
CA SER A 38 2.57 35.47 -7.93
C SER A 38 1.47 35.49 -9.00
N LEU A 39 1.22 34.37 -9.69
CA LEU A 39 0.15 34.30 -10.70
C LEU A 39 -1.23 34.34 -10.03
N HIS A 40 -2.01 35.35 -10.38
CA HIS A 40 -3.36 35.62 -9.88
C HIS A 40 -4.31 35.88 -11.06
N CYS A 41 -5.59 36.06 -10.78
CA CYS A 41 -6.59 36.44 -11.76
C CYS A 41 -6.50 37.95 -12.04
N ASP A 42 -6.59 38.35 -13.31
CA ASP A 42 -6.54 39.75 -13.75
C ASP A 42 -7.65 40.64 -13.14
N LEU A 43 -8.66 40.03 -12.49
CA LEU A 43 -9.82 40.69 -11.90
C LEU A 43 -9.96 40.48 -10.37
N CYS A 44 -9.13 39.64 -9.73
CA CYS A 44 -9.12 39.46 -8.28
C CYS A 44 -7.91 38.66 -7.77
N ASP A 45 -7.64 38.71 -6.46
CA ASP A 45 -6.52 38.02 -5.81
C ASP A 45 -6.59 36.47 -5.79
N THR A 46 -7.51 35.86 -6.55
CA THR A 46 -7.55 34.39 -6.70
C THR A 46 -6.27 33.92 -7.38
N LYS A 47 -5.56 32.98 -6.75
CA LYS A 47 -4.34 32.36 -7.28
C LYS A 47 -4.61 30.97 -7.86
N MET A 48 -3.54 30.36 -8.37
CA MET A 48 -3.48 28.94 -8.72
C MET A 48 -4.01 28.05 -7.58
N PRO A 49 -4.70 26.91 -7.86
CA PRO A 49 -4.86 26.28 -9.18
C PRO A 49 -6.14 26.67 -9.94
N ARG A 50 -6.98 27.57 -9.41
CA ARG A 50 -8.32 27.89 -9.95
C ARG A 50 -8.31 28.89 -11.12
N LEU A 51 -7.17 29.03 -11.80
CA LEU A 51 -6.99 29.95 -12.93
C LEU A 51 -7.17 29.25 -14.26
N TRP A 52 -7.62 30.01 -15.25
CA TRP A 52 -7.80 29.62 -16.64
C TRP A 52 -7.20 30.69 -17.54
N ILE A 53 -6.45 30.28 -18.56
CA ILE A 53 -5.86 31.16 -19.56
C ILE A 53 -6.70 31.03 -20.82
N CYS A 54 -7.19 32.16 -21.35
CA CYS A 54 -7.86 32.16 -22.65
C CYS A 54 -6.86 31.82 -23.77
N LEU A 55 -7.21 30.88 -24.65
CA LEU A 55 -6.33 30.46 -25.76
C LEU A 55 -6.52 31.27 -27.04
N HIS A 56 -7.43 32.24 -27.06
CA HIS A 56 -7.65 33.09 -28.23
C HIS A 56 -6.41 33.96 -28.51
N SER A 57 -6.00 34.05 -29.78
CA SER A 57 -4.69 34.55 -30.22
C SER A 57 -4.37 35.98 -29.78
N ASN A 58 -5.38 36.85 -29.79
CA ASN A 58 -5.25 38.26 -29.37
C ASN A 58 -5.60 38.48 -27.90
N CYS A 59 -6.06 37.45 -27.19
CA CYS A 59 -6.47 37.55 -25.79
C CYS A 59 -5.29 37.31 -24.83
N ARG A 60 -5.24 38.09 -23.75
CA ARG A 60 -4.24 37.92 -22.68
C ARG A 60 -4.86 37.66 -21.31
N ALA A 61 -6.14 37.30 -21.23
CA ALA A 61 -6.84 37.10 -19.96
C ALA A 61 -6.36 35.87 -19.16
N ILE A 62 -6.19 36.07 -17.85
CA ILE A 62 -5.98 35.05 -16.81
C ILE A 62 -7.10 35.20 -15.79
N ILE A 63 -8.01 34.24 -15.75
CA ILE A 63 -9.31 34.42 -15.09
C ILE A 63 -9.66 33.23 -14.22
N CYS A 64 -10.24 33.50 -13.05
CA CYS A 64 -10.57 32.45 -12.11
C CYS A 64 -11.91 31.78 -12.39
N ASN A 65 -12.02 30.54 -11.92
CA ASN A 65 -13.27 29.81 -11.81
C ASN A 65 -13.44 29.36 -10.34
N THR A 66 -14.16 30.15 -9.54
CA THR A 66 -14.46 29.83 -8.14
C THR A 66 -15.96 29.90 -7.87
N SER A 67 -16.41 29.25 -6.79
CA SER A 67 -17.80 29.27 -6.35
C SER A 67 -18.33 30.67 -5.98
N SER A 68 -17.44 31.62 -5.66
CA SER A 68 -17.79 33.01 -5.40
C SER A 68 -17.66 33.93 -6.62
N HIS A 69 -16.72 33.64 -7.53
CA HIS A 69 -16.46 34.43 -8.73
C HIS A 69 -16.10 33.54 -9.93
N ALA A 70 -17.03 33.41 -10.87
CA ALA A 70 -16.79 32.78 -12.17
C ALA A 70 -16.32 33.81 -13.21
N HIS A 71 -15.13 34.39 -13.02
CA HIS A 71 -14.57 35.36 -13.97
C HIS A 71 -14.34 34.76 -15.37
N VAL A 72 -14.09 33.45 -15.45
CA VAL A 72 -14.08 32.71 -16.72
C VAL A 72 -15.40 32.78 -17.48
N LEU A 73 -16.54 32.66 -16.78
CA LEU A 73 -17.87 32.75 -17.41
C LEU A 73 -18.17 34.19 -17.84
N LYS A 74 -17.87 35.20 -17.01
CA LYS A 74 -18.05 36.61 -17.40
C LYS A 74 -17.26 36.98 -18.63
N HIS A 75 -15.99 36.56 -18.71
CA HIS A 75 -15.15 36.81 -19.89
C HIS A 75 -15.70 36.08 -21.12
N PHE A 76 -16.08 34.81 -20.99
CA PHE A 76 -16.75 34.09 -22.07
C PHE A 76 -18.03 34.80 -22.55
N ASP A 77 -18.90 35.21 -21.63
CA ASP A 77 -20.16 35.92 -21.92
C ASP A 77 -19.95 37.30 -22.58
N MET A 78 -18.85 38.00 -22.29
CA MET A 78 -18.50 39.26 -22.94
C MET A 78 -18.12 39.08 -24.42
N TYR A 79 -17.46 37.97 -24.77
CA TYR A 79 -16.91 37.74 -26.11
C TYR A 79 -17.70 36.74 -26.97
N LYS A 80 -18.67 36.00 -26.41
CA LYS A 80 -19.48 35.02 -27.16
C LYS A 80 -20.33 35.59 -28.32
N ASN A 81 -20.54 36.91 -28.34
CA ASN A 81 -21.27 37.62 -29.40
C ASN A 81 -20.39 38.64 -30.15
N SER A 82 -19.06 38.64 -29.94
CA SER A 82 -18.18 39.65 -30.53
C SER A 82 -17.79 39.28 -31.97
N THR A 83 -18.18 40.12 -32.93
CA THR A 83 -17.79 40.00 -34.35
C THR A 83 -16.39 40.54 -34.62
N GLU A 84 -15.92 41.53 -33.85
CA GLU A 84 -14.63 42.20 -34.07
C GLU A 84 -13.45 41.50 -33.39
N ASN A 85 -13.64 40.94 -32.18
CA ASN A 85 -12.55 40.39 -31.37
C ASN A 85 -12.45 38.85 -31.39
N GLY A 86 -13.37 38.16 -32.08
CA GLY A 86 -13.39 36.70 -32.18
C GLY A 86 -13.94 35.98 -30.95
N TYR A 87 -14.30 34.70 -31.14
CA TYR A 87 -14.97 33.89 -30.12
C TYR A 87 -13.98 33.33 -29.09
N HIS A 88 -13.96 33.92 -27.89
CA HIS A 88 -13.16 33.43 -26.75
C HIS A 88 -13.83 32.22 -26.07
N SER A 89 -13.93 31.08 -26.74
CA SER A 89 -14.66 29.90 -26.19
C SER A 89 -13.77 28.85 -25.53
N VAL A 90 -12.44 28.89 -25.75
CA VAL A 90 -11.50 27.82 -25.33
C VAL A 90 -10.43 28.34 -24.37
N TYR A 91 -10.20 27.60 -23.29
CA TYR A 91 -9.33 27.97 -22.17
C TYR A 91 -8.50 26.78 -21.70
N ILE A 92 -7.32 27.03 -21.13
CA ILE A 92 -6.51 25.99 -20.48
C ILE A 92 -6.28 26.31 -19.01
N ASN A 93 -6.35 25.29 -18.15
CA ASN A 93 -5.88 25.40 -16.77
C ASN A 93 -4.35 25.20 -16.72
N PRO A 94 -3.54 26.21 -16.35
CA PRO A 94 -2.08 26.08 -16.36
C PRO A 94 -1.50 25.12 -15.29
N ARG A 95 -2.31 24.61 -14.34
CA ARG A 95 -1.85 23.63 -13.33
C ARG A 95 -2.19 22.18 -13.70
N ALA A 96 -3.39 21.97 -14.21
CA ALA A 96 -3.94 20.67 -14.58
C ALA A 96 -3.72 20.33 -16.06
N LEU A 97 -3.41 21.34 -16.89
CA LEU A 97 -3.27 21.27 -18.34
C LEU A 97 -4.55 20.81 -19.08
N THR A 98 -5.68 20.80 -18.36
CA THR A 98 -7.03 20.54 -18.90
C THR A 98 -7.49 21.70 -19.77
N ILE A 99 -8.04 21.38 -20.95
CA ILE A 99 -8.50 22.38 -21.93
C ILE A 99 -10.02 22.32 -21.98
N TRP A 100 -10.71 23.41 -21.66
CA TRP A 100 -12.17 23.46 -21.61
C TRP A 100 -12.75 24.37 -22.69
N CYS A 101 -13.83 23.92 -23.33
CA CYS A 101 -14.66 24.74 -24.21
C CYS A 101 -15.97 25.08 -23.51
N TYR A 102 -16.17 26.35 -23.15
CA TYR A 102 -17.37 26.78 -22.42
C TYR A 102 -18.63 26.76 -23.29
N GLU A 103 -18.54 27.07 -24.59
CA GLU A 103 -19.67 26.98 -25.53
C GLU A 103 -20.13 25.52 -25.76
N CYS A 104 -19.18 24.58 -25.87
CA CYS A 104 -19.51 23.15 -25.95
C CYS A 104 -19.83 22.52 -24.58
N GLY A 105 -19.57 23.21 -23.46
CA GLY A 105 -19.75 22.68 -22.11
C GLY A 105 -18.92 21.43 -21.80
N ARG A 106 -17.75 21.25 -22.41
CA ARG A 106 -16.93 20.03 -22.29
C ARG A 106 -15.42 20.28 -22.34
N GLU A 107 -14.68 19.31 -21.80
CA GLU A 107 -13.24 19.21 -21.97
C GLU A 107 -12.85 18.79 -23.40
N LEU A 108 -11.70 19.26 -23.87
CA LEU A 108 -11.10 18.95 -25.17
C LEU A 108 -9.76 18.25 -24.93
N ASN A 109 -9.72 16.93 -25.11
CA ASN A 109 -8.49 16.16 -24.93
C ASN A 109 -7.74 16.00 -26.26
N PRO A 110 -6.57 16.65 -26.47
CA PRO A 110 -5.81 16.52 -27.71
C PRO A 110 -4.91 15.27 -27.75
N LEU A 111 -4.98 14.40 -26.75
CA LEU A 111 -4.25 13.13 -26.70
C LEU A 111 -5.13 11.92 -26.98
N ASP A 112 -6.46 12.09 -26.94
CA ASP A 112 -7.46 11.13 -27.38
C ASP A 112 -7.44 10.93 -28.91
N SER A 113 -7.88 9.76 -29.37
CA SER A 113 -8.05 9.40 -30.78
C SER A 113 -9.38 9.88 -31.38
N SER A 114 -10.38 10.24 -30.55
CA SER A 114 -11.74 10.63 -30.99
C SER A 114 -11.81 11.70 -32.10
N GLU A 115 -12.83 11.59 -32.95
CA GLU A 115 -13.10 12.48 -34.10
C GLU A 115 -13.51 13.92 -33.71
N LEU A 116 -13.50 14.25 -32.41
CA LEU A 116 -13.96 15.55 -31.88
C LEU A 116 -13.03 16.73 -32.23
N LEU A 117 -11.79 16.45 -32.62
CA LEU A 117 -10.74 17.43 -32.96
C LEU A 117 -10.04 17.03 -34.27
N SER A 118 -9.83 18.00 -35.18
CA SER A 118 -9.04 17.76 -36.40
C SER A 118 -7.54 17.54 -36.08
N PRO A 119 -6.76 16.88 -36.97
CA PRO A 119 -5.34 16.64 -36.75
C PRO A 119 -4.51 17.91 -36.47
N ASP A 120 -4.82 19.01 -37.15
CA ASP A 120 -4.12 20.29 -36.99
C ASP A 120 -4.44 20.95 -35.65
N VAL A 121 -5.72 20.96 -35.26
CA VAL A 121 -6.15 21.41 -33.92
C VAL A 121 -5.50 20.57 -32.83
N ARG A 122 -5.46 19.24 -33.03
CA ARG A 122 -4.85 18.30 -32.08
C ARG A 122 -3.36 18.57 -31.94
N THR A 123 -2.65 18.86 -33.03
CA THR A 123 -1.24 19.23 -33.05
C THR A 123 -0.99 20.59 -32.37
N TYR A 124 -1.84 21.58 -32.63
CA TYR A 124 -1.78 22.89 -31.97
C TYR A 124 -1.96 22.79 -30.45
N LEU A 125 -3.02 22.13 -29.97
CA LEU A 125 -3.29 21.98 -28.54
C LEU A 125 -2.19 21.17 -27.81
N ARG A 126 -1.59 20.17 -28.47
CA ARG A 126 -0.38 19.50 -27.96
C ARG A 126 0.81 20.45 -27.80
N THR A 127 0.95 21.42 -28.72
CA THR A 127 2.00 22.45 -28.64
C THR A 127 1.71 23.45 -27.50
N VAL A 128 0.46 23.88 -27.31
CA VAL A 128 0.03 24.68 -26.13
C VAL A 128 0.46 24.01 -24.81
N ILE A 129 0.17 22.72 -24.67
CA ILE A 129 0.54 21.91 -23.50
C ILE A 129 2.07 21.87 -23.32
N ARG A 130 2.82 21.55 -24.37
CA ARG A 130 4.30 21.49 -24.34
C ARG A 130 4.93 22.84 -23.98
N SER A 131 4.40 23.95 -24.48
CA SER A 131 4.90 25.29 -24.16
C SER A 131 4.69 25.64 -22.68
N LEU A 132 3.56 25.26 -22.08
CA LEU A 132 3.29 25.43 -20.64
C LEU A 132 4.12 24.48 -19.75
N GLN A 133 4.54 23.34 -20.28
CA GLN A 133 5.43 22.37 -19.61
C GLN A 133 6.93 22.76 -19.64
N GLY A 134 7.29 23.88 -20.28
CA GLY A 134 8.67 24.22 -20.65
C GLY A 134 9.71 24.15 -19.51
N LYS A 135 10.67 23.22 -19.64
CA LYS A 135 11.92 23.06 -18.87
C LYS A 135 11.89 23.55 -17.41
N ARG A 136 11.15 22.86 -16.55
CA ARG A 136 11.23 22.97 -15.07
C ARG A 136 12.56 22.45 -14.44
N ASN A 137 13.63 22.31 -15.22
CA ASN A 137 14.93 21.87 -14.71
C ASN A 137 15.77 23.09 -14.28
N LYS A 138 16.31 23.02 -13.05
CA LYS A 138 17.24 23.97 -12.38
C LYS A 138 16.65 25.00 -11.38
N SER A 139 15.80 24.57 -10.45
CA SER A 139 15.60 25.28 -9.17
C SER A 139 15.33 24.27 -8.04
N PRO A 140 16.01 24.32 -6.87
CA PRO A 140 15.86 23.31 -5.81
C PRO A 140 14.61 23.46 -4.94
N GLU A 141 13.79 24.47 -5.19
CA GLU A 141 12.66 24.85 -4.34
C GLU A 141 11.37 24.90 -5.17
N GLN A 142 10.58 23.81 -5.18
CA GLN A 142 9.10 23.80 -5.03
C GLN A 142 8.49 22.41 -5.21
N PRO A 143 7.27 22.16 -4.70
CA PRO A 143 7.01 20.91 -3.99
C PRO A 143 6.28 19.87 -4.83
N PHE A 144 6.92 18.71 -4.95
CA PHE A 144 6.22 17.44 -5.04
C PHE A 144 6.85 16.52 -3.98
N VAL A 145 6.02 15.68 -3.34
CA VAL A 145 6.55 14.37 -2.95
C VAL A 145 6.86 13.72 -4.27
N ASP A 146 8.13 13.44 -4.53
CA ASP A 146 8.64 13.09 -5.86
C ASP A 146 7.71 12.05 -6.49
N VAL A 147 7.04 12.44 -7.59
CA VAL A 147 6.09 11.59 -8.31
C VAL A 147 6.70 10.26 -8.82
N PRO A 148 8.03 10.07 -9.02
CA PRO A 148 8.61 8.76 -9.34
C PRO A 148 8.37 7.72 -8.25
N VAL A 149 8.08 8.15 -7.02
CA VAL A 149 7.75 7.25 -5.90
C VAL A 149 6.36 6.59 -6.10
N LEU A 150 5.46 7.24 -6.84
CA LEU A 150 4.24 6.60 -7.36
C LEU A 150 4.47 5.89 -8.70
N TYR A 151 5.49 6.27 -9.47
CA TYR A 151 5.94 5.43 -10.59
C TYR A 151 6.65 4.16 -10.12
N SER A 152 7.22 4.08 -8.91
CA SER A 152 7.58 2.79 -8.30
C SER A 152 6.37 1.94 -7.95
N VAL A 153 5.21 2.54 -7.66
CA VAL A 153 3.94 1.80 -7.62
C VAL A 153 3.49 1.38 -9.03
N SER A 154 3.87 2.11 -10.09
CA SER A 154 3.71 1.64 -11.48
C SER A 154 4.78 0.64 -11.94
N ALA A 155 5.92 0.52 -11.24
CA ALA A 155 6.80 -0.65 -11.32
C ALA A 155 6.12 -1.86 -10.67
N ILE A 156 5.27 -1.65 -9.66
CA ILE A 156 4.22 -2.62 -9.29
C ILE A 156 3.06 -2.62 -10.32
N ARG A 157 3.42 -2.63 -11.61
CA ARG A 157 2.60 -3.24 -12.68
C ARG A 157 2.71 -4.77 -12.64
N GLU A 158 2.93 -5.29 -11.44
CA GLU A 158 2.77 -6.67 -11.06
C GLU A 158 1.33 -7.09 -11.42
N PRO A 159 1.16 -8.04 -12.36
CA PRO A 159 -0.17 -8.44 -12.81
C PRO A 159 -1.04 -8.90 -11.66
N ALA A 160 -0.49 -9.62 -10.68
CA ALA A 160 -1.24 -10.09 -9.52
C ALA A 160 -1.88 -8.95 -8.71
N LEU A 161 -1.08 -7.97 -8.27
CA LEU A 161 -1.60 -6.87 -7.44
C LEU A 161 -2.53 -5.94 -8.24
N THR A 162 -2.13 -5.58 -9.46
CA THR A 162 -2.95 -4.71 -10.34
C THR A 162 -4.33 -5.32 -10.57
N ASN A 163 -4.39 -6.63 -10.85
CA ASN A 163 -5.64 -7.32 -11.16
C ASN A 163 -6.47 -7.62 -9.90
N TYR A 164 -5.86 -7.79 -8.72
CA TYR A 164 -6.60 -7.78 -7.45
C TYR A 164 -7.37 -6.45 -7.28
N PHE A 165 -6.73 -5.30 -7.48
CA PHE A 165 -7.42 -4.01 -7.39
C PHE A 165 -8.50 -3.81 -8.48
N ASN A 166 -8.29 -4.31 -9.70
CA ASN A 166 -9.27 -4.17 -10.79
C ASN A 166 -10.48 -5.11 -10.66
N TYR A 167 -10.30 -6.34 -10.16
CA TYR A 167 -11.35 -7.38 -10.19
C TYR A 167 -11.84 -7.83 -8.81
N CYS A 168 -11.06 -7.68 -7.74
CA CYS A 168 -11.41 -8.06 -6.36
C CYS A 168 -11.79 -6.84 -5.49
N ASP A 169 -12.40 -5.81 -6.08
CA ASP A 169 -12.74 -4.57 -5.36
C ASP A 169 -13.82 -4.70 -4.27
N ALA A 170 -14.50 -5.84 -4.21
CA ALA A 170 -15.42 -6.23 -3.14
C ALA A 170 -14.70 -6.67 -1.85
N TYR A 171 -13.41 -7.03 -1.92
CA TYR A 171 -12.60 -7.43 -0.77
C TYR A 171 -11.82 -6.25 -0.17
N ILE A 172 -11.80 -5.10 -0.85
CA ILE A 172 -11.11 -3.89 -0.42
C ILE A 172 -11.99 -3.15 0.60
N PRO A 173 -11.52 -2.93 1.84
CA PRO A 173 -12.37 -2.34 2.87
C PRO A 173 -12.63 -0.85 2.59
N ARG A 174 -13.88 -0.52 2.25
CA ARG A 174 -14.30 0.85 1.91
C ARG A 174 -14.46 1.74 3.14
N THR A 175 -14.38 3.04 2.91
CA THR A 175 -14.54 4.07 3.93
C THR A 175 -16.00 4.30 4.31
N HIS A 176 -16.39 3.91 5.53
CA HIS A 176 -17.73 4.22 6.07
C HIS A 176 -17.78 5.68 6.55
N SER A 177 -18.64 6.50 5.91
CA SER A 177 -18.75 7.95 6.14
C SER A 177 -19.58 8.34 7.38
N ALA A 178 -19.74 7.44 8.36
CA ALA A 178 -20.72 7.58 9.44
C ALA A 178 -20.25 8.42 10.65
N SER A 179 -18.99 8.87 10.69
CA SER A 179 -18.47 9.69 11.80
C SER A 179 -17.78 10.97 11.29
N ARG A 180 -17.71 12.00 12.15
CA ARG A 180 -16.98 13.26 11.87
C ARG A 180 -15.46 13.09 11.72
N GLN A 181 -14.93 11.88 11.94
CA GLN A 181 -13.56 11.49 11.64
C GLN A 181 -13.59 10.15 10.91
N SER A 182 -13.96 10.18 9.62
CA SER A 182 -13.75 9.04 8.74
C SER A 182 -12.24 8.77 8.65
N ILE A 183 -11.80 7.64 9.20
CA ILE A 183 -10.43 7.18 9.03
C ILE A 183 -10.37 6.56 7.64
N CYS A 184 -9.90 7.34 6.67
CA CYS A 184 -9.65 6.82 5.33
C CYS A 184 -8.55 5.76 5.37
N LYS A 185 -8.68 4.76 4.50
CA LYS A 185 -7.71 3.68 4.33
C LYS A 185 -6.78 3.95 3.15
N LEU A 186 -5.54 3.47 3.24
CA LEU A 186 -4.58 3.57 2.15
C LEU A 186 -5.04 2.76 0.93
N SER A 187 -5.55 1.55 1.19
CA SER A 187 -6.07 0.61 0.19
C SER A 187 -7.20 1.16 -0.69
N ASP A 188 -8.12 1.97 -0.14
CA ASP A 188 -9.21 2.62 -0.89
C ASP A 188 -8.67 3.71 -1.85
N HIS A 189 -7.70 4.51 -1.40
CA HIS A 189 -7.00 5.47 -2.27
C HIS A 189 -6.11 4.80 -3.32
N PHE A 190 -5.50 3.67 -2.98
CA PHE A 190 -4.69 2.86 -3.89
C PHE A 190 -5.56 2.20 -4.97
N LEU A 191 -6.75 1.71 -4.63
CA LEU A 191 -7.77 1.24 -5.58
C LEU A 191 -8.11 2.34 -6.60
N ASN A 192 -8.35 3.57 -6.14
CA ASN A 192 -8.66 4.69 -7.01
C ASN A 192 -7.46 5.09 -7.90
N PHE A 193 -6.23 5.00 -7.39
CA PHE A 193 -5.01 5.17 -8.19
C PHE A 193 -4.89 4.09 -9.29
N VAL A 194 -5.08 2.81 -8.97
CA VAL A 194 -5.02 1.71 -9.97
C VAL A 194 -6.13 1.87 -11.00
N LYS A 195 -7.39 2.09 -10.57
CA LYS A 195 -8.49 2.30 -11.51
C LYS A 195 -8.25 3.50 -12.43
N ALA A 196 -7.67 4.61 -11.93
CA ALA A 196 -7.35 5.77 -12.77
C ALA A 196 -6.20 5.49 -13.74
N MET A 197 -5.05 4.99 -13.25
CA MET A 197 -3.83 4.75 -14.04
C MET A 197 -4.02 3.70 -15.15
N TRP A 198 -4.88 2.70 -14.94
CA TRP A 198 -5.19 1.65 -15.92
C TRP A 198 -6.51 1.88 -16.68
N SER A 199 -7.21 3.00 -16.47
CA SER A 199 -8.48 3.31 -17.16
C SER A 199 -8.34 3.59 -18.66
N GLY A 200 -7.16 4.03 -19.11
CA GLY A 200 -6.96 4.59 -20.46
C GLY A 200 -7.60 5.97 -20.69
N VAL A 201 -8.31 6.55 -19.71
CA VAL A 201 -9.08 7.81 -19.85
C VAL A 201 -8.16 9.03 -19.86
N SER A 202 -7.05 9.01 -19.13
CA SER A 202 -6.08 10.11 -19.08
C SER A 202 -4.64 9.59 -19.14
N PRO A 203 -3.74 10.22 -19.92
CA PRO A 203 -2.32 9.92 -19.91
C PRO A 203 -1.56 10.57 -18.73
N ILE A 204 -2.22 11.43 -17.95
CA ILE A 204 -1.66 12.07 -16.76
C ILE A 204 -2.63 11.89 -15.58
N TYR A 205 -2.13 11.36 -14.47
CA TYR A 205 -2.88 11.25 -13.22
C TYR A 205 -2.12 11.98 -12.10
N ILE A 206 -2.84 12.70 -11.23
CA ILE A 206 -2.27 13.37 -10.07
C ILE A 206 -2.88 12.75 -8.81
N PRO A 207 -2.15 11.89 -8.07
CA PRO A 207 -2.68 11.07 -6.98
C PRO A 207 -2.82 11.85 -5.65
N ILE A 208 -3.48 13.01 -5.68
CA ILE A 208 -3.55 13.96 -4.54
C ILE A 208 -4.05 13.28 -3.26
N GLN A 209 -5.12 12.49 -3.35
CA GLN A 209 -5.74 11.82 -2.19
C GLN A 209 -4.81 10.76 -1.59
N LEU A 210 -4.19 9.92 -2.44
CA LEU A 210 -3.24 8.89 -2.02
C LEU A 210 -2.00 9.52 -1.36
N VAL A 211 -1.42 10.57 -1.94
CA VAL A 211 -0.30 11.32 -1.33
C VAL A 211 -0.71 11.92 0.01
N THR A 212 -1.91 12.49 0.11
CA THR A 212 -2.42 13.08 1.37
C THR A 212 -2.56 12.03 2.46
N GLU A 213 -3.07 10.84 2.12
CA GLU A 213 -3.22 9.72 3.05
C GLU A 213 -1.86 9.14 3.50
N ILE A 214 -0.89 9.05 2.58
CA ILE A 214 0.49 8.65 2.92
C ILE A 214 1.13 9.66 3.87
N LYS A 215 1.04 10.97 3.59
CA LYS A 215 1.52 12.02 4.50
C LYS A 215 0.84 11.95 5.88
N ARG A 216 -0.44 11.58 5.92
CA ARG A 216 -1.21 11.44 7.17
C ARG A 216 -0.75 10.24 8.02
N THR A 217 -0.23 9.20 7.39
CA THR A 217 0.04 7.89 8.03
C THR A 217 1.52 7.59 8.25
N PHE A 218 2.43 8.20 7.50
CA PHE A 218 3.87 8.03 7.65
C PHE A 218 4.56 9.33 8.07
N GLU A 219 5.14 9.35 9.27
CA GLU A 219 5.71 10.56 9.88
C GLU A 219 6.86 11.17 9.07
N GLY A 220 7.73 10.36 8.45
CA GLY A 220 8.82 10.85 7.59
C GLY A 220 8.32 11.64 6.36
N PHE A 221 7.14 11.31 5.81
CA PHE A 221 6.57 11.98 4.65
C PHE A 221 5.71 13.20 5.02
N GLN A 222 5.51 13.50 6.31
CA GLN A 222 4.77 14.71 6.73
C GLN A 222 5.47 16.01 6.29
N GLY A 223 6.80 15.99 6.16
CA GLY A 223 7.59 17.14 5.73
C GLY A 223 7.49 17.47 4.22
N TYR A 224 8.38 18.35 3.77
CA TYR A 224 8.63 18.64 2.35
C TYR A 224 10.04 18.19 1.92
N GLY A 225 10.66 17.30 2.69
CA GLY A 225 11.98 16.73 2.39
C GLY A 225 11.93 15.70 1.26
N GLN A 226 13.12 15.38 0.73
CA GLN A 226 13.31 14.19 -0.09
C GLN A 226 13.58 13.00 0.83
N GLU A 227 12.87 11.90 0.60
CA GLU A 227 12.91 10.69 1.42
C GLU A 227 13.33 9.48 0.58
N ASP A 228 13.72 8.40 1.27
CA ASP A 228 14.25 7.19 0.64
C ASP A 228 13.13 6.32 0.02
N SER A 229 13.28 5.94 -1.26
CA SER A 229 12.25 5.14 -1.96
C SER A 229 12.21 3.66 -1.57
N GLN A 230 13.23 3.13 -0.87
CA GLN A 230 13.16 1.80 -0.24
C GLN A 230 12.26 1.88 0.99
N GLU A 231 12.46 2.87 1.86
CA GLU A 231 11.65 3.09 3.06
C GLU A 231 10.17 3.36 2.71
N PHE A 232 9.90 4.16 1.68
CA PHE A 232 8.55 4.32 1.13
C PHE A 232 7.93 2.99 0.69
N LEU A 233 8.68 2.16 -0.04
CA LEU A 233 8.16 0.91 -0.58
C LEU A 233 7.84 -0.09 0.53
N CYS A 234 8.72 -0.25 1.50
CA CYS A 234 8.49 -1.04 2.72
C CYS A 234 7.20 -0.57 3.41
N PHE A 235 7.05 0.74 3.67
CA PHE A 235 5.85 1.30 4.29
C PHE A 235 4.56 0.99 3.51
N ILE A 236 4.55 1.17 2.19
CA ILE A 236 3.35 0.90 1.38
C ILE A 236 3.01 -0.59 1.37
N LEU A 237 4.00 -1.49 1.24
CA LEU A 237 3.77 -2.93 1.26
C LEU A 237 3.28 -3.40 2.63
N ASP A 238 3.95 -2.99 3.72
CA ASP A 238 3.52 -3.24 5.11
C ASP A 238 2.07 -2.81 5.30
N ARG A 239 1.76 -1.56 4.92
CA ARG A 239 0.44 -0.97 5.17
C ARG A 239 -0.67 -1.59 4.33
N LEU A 240 -0.38 -1.97 3.09
CA LEU A 240 -1.33 -2.72 2.26
C LEU A 240 -1.52 -4.16 2.78
N ASN A 241 -0.48 -4.79 3.33
CA ASN A 241 -0.58 -6.13 3.93
C ASN A 241 -1.45 -6.11 5.20
N GLU A 242 -1.32 -5.06 6.04
CA GLU A 242 -2.22 -4.82 7.19
C GLU A 242 -3.69 -4.58 6.76
N GLU A 243 -3.91 -3.86 5.66
CA GLU A 243 -5.25 -3.43 5.24
C GLU A 243 -5.99 -4.42 4.33
N LEU A 244 -5.28 -5.34 3.65
CA LEU A 244 -5.82 -6.31 2.67
C LEU A 244 -5.61 -7.79 3.05
N PRO A 245 -5.88 -8.22 4.30
CA PRO A 245 -5.88 -9.64 4.64
C PRO A 245 -7.07 -10.35 3.96
N TYR A 246 -6.88 -11.59 3.55
CA TYR A 246 -7.99 -12.41 3.08
C TYR A 246 -8.98 -12.71 4.23
N PRO A 247 -10.29 -12.87 3.93
CA PRO A 247 -11.27 -13.32 4.91
C PRO A 247 -10.84 -14.67 5.53
N SER A 248 -10.96 -14.76 6.86
CA SER A 248 -10.41 -15.86 7.62
C SER A 248 -11.29 -17.11 7.48
N SER A 249 -10.74 -18.20 6.90
CA SER A 249 -11.47 -19.47 6.77
C SER A 249 -11.68 -20.14 8.14
N PRO A 250 -12.90 -20.60 8.46
CA PRO A 250 -13.22 -21.25 9.74
C PRO A 250 -12.48 -22.57 9.96
N ILE A 251 -11.85 -23.15 8.92
CA ILE A 251 -11.11 -24.43 9.01
C ILE A 251 -9.79 -24.27 9.79
N THR A 252 -9.26 -23.06 9.93
CA THR A 252 -7.91 -22.83 10.50
C THR A 252 -7.78 -22.99 12.03
N THR A 253 -8.87 -23.22 12.77
CA THR A 253 -8.84 -23.36 14.24
C THR A 253 -8.49 -24.76 14.76
N PHE A 254 -8.40 -25.79 13.91
CA PHE A 254 -8.25 -27.19 14.34
C PHE A 254 -6.83 -27.78 14.29
N SER A 255 -5.79 -26.98 14.04
CA SER A 255 -4.39 -27.47 14.01
C SER A 255 -3.40 -26.72 14.91
N ALA A 256 -3.89 -25.86 15.82
CA ALA A 256 -3.09 -25.21 16.86
C ALA A 256 -3.27 -25.93 18.21
N GLY A 257 -2.87 -27.20 18.28
CA GLY A 257 -2.99 -28.05 19.47
C GLY A 257 -1.64 -28.53 20.01
N HIS A 258 -1.36 -28.23 21.29
CA HIS A 258 -0.23 -28.71 22.10
C HIS A 258 1.19 -28.20 21.78
N ALA A 259 1.46 -26.95 22.15
CA ALA A 259 2.72 -26.60 22.84
C ALA A 259 2.38 -26.18 24.28
N LYS A 260 3.07 -26.73 25.28
CA LYS A 260 2.79 -26.47 26.70
C LYS A 260 3.36 -25.12 27.14
N GLU A 261 2.53 -24.23 27.64
CA GLU A 261 2.99 -23.09 28.42
C GLU A 261 3.53 -23.57 29.78
N ASN A 262 4.84 -23.44 29.99
CA ASN A 262 5.44 -23.43 31.32
C ASN A 262 5.92 -22.00 31.60
N GLY A 263 5.14 -21.25 32.38
CA GLY A 263 5.50 -19.89 32.75
C GLY A 263 6.63 -19.84 33.78
N HIS A 264 7.60 -18.95 33.57
CA HIS A 264 8.45 -18.44 34.65
C HIS A 264 8.66 -16.94 34.49
N LYS A 265 8.32 -16.19 35.55
CA LYS A 265 8.60 -14.76 35.67
C LYS A 265 9.99 -14.56 36.25
N SER A 266 10.73 -13.56 35.76
CA SER A 266 11.82 -12.93 36.51
C SER A 266 11.90 -11.44 36.17
N HIS A 267 12.27 -10.62 37.17
CA HIS A 267 12.41 -9.17 37.04
C HIS A 267 13.77 -8.81 36.44
N GLY A 268 13.85 -7.69 35.72
CA GLY A 268 15.06 -7.25 35.05
C GLY A 268 15.89 -6.21 35.80
N ASN A 269 17.03 -5.83 35.21
CA ASN A 269 17.45 -4.43 35.09
C ASN A 269 18.51 -4.34 33.97
N GLY A 270 18.59 -3.20 33.29
CA GLY A 270 19.39 -3.08 32.06
C GLY A 270 20.84 -2.63 32.26
N SER A 271 21.67 -2.88 31.26
CA SER A 271 22.81 -2.01 30.89
C SER A 271 23.14 -2.18 29.40
N LEU A 272 23.71 -1.15 28.78
CA LEU A 272 23.88 -1.02 27.34
C LEU A 272 25.14 -1.74 26.82
N SER A 273 25.09 -2.24 25.57
CA SER A 273 26.25 -2.26 24.67
C SER A 273 25.79 -2.24 23.20
N HIS A 274 26.69 -1.87 22.29
CA HIS A 274 26.37 -1.17 21.04
C HIS A 274 26.10 -2.03 19.79
N THR A 275 25.13 -1.57 18.99
CA THR A 275 25.08 -1.51 17.52
C THR A 275 25.40 -2.76 16.66
N ILE A 276 24.34 -3.36 16.10
CA ILE A 276 24.29 -3.60 14.64
C ILE A 276 23.00 -2.95 14.13
N SER A 277 23.13 -1.88 13.32
CA SER A 277 21.98 -1.15 12.78
C SER A 277 21.37 -1.87 11.57
N ALA A 278 20.58 -2.90 11.83
CA ALA A 278 19.40 -3.14 11.00
C ALA A 278 18.45 -1.95 11.22
N ALA A 279 17.97 -1.33 10.13
CA ALA A 279 16.98 -0.27 10.24
C ALA A 279 15.67 -0.83 10.81
N ASN A 280 15.09 -0.15 11.79
CA ASN A 280 13.89 -0.61 12.48
C ASN A 280 12.65 -0.51 11.57
N HIS A 281 12.27 -1.60 10.91
CA HIS A 281 10.84 -1.90 10.70
C HIS A 281 10.39 -2.90 11.77
N SER A 282 9.23 -2.62 12.36
CA SER A 282 8.82 -3.22 13.63
C SER A 282 8.45 -4.69 13.49
N SER A 283 9.25 -5.58 14.08
CA SER A 283 8.91 -7.00 14.26
C SER A 283 7.81 -7.19 15.32
N LYS A 284 6.59 -6.73 15.00
CA LYS A 284 5.39 -7.14 15.74
C LYS A 284 5.17 -8.63 15.50
N GLN A 285 5.43 -9.45 16.52
CA GLN A 285 4.92 -10.81 16.62
C GLN A 285 3.38 -10.79 16.78
N GLY A 286 2.68 -10.44 15.70
CA GLY A 286 1.29 -10.77 15.46
C GLY A 286 1.24 -11.82 14.36
N THR A 287 0.27 -12.73 14.42
CA THR A 287 0.04 -13.70 13.35
C THR A 287 -0.36 -12.97 12.06
N THR A 288 0.59 -12.76 11.15
CA THR A 288 0.36 -12.02 9.91
C THR A 288 -0.67 -12.78 9.06
N LYS A 289 -1.87 -12.22 8.99
CA LYS A 289 -2.97 -12.78 8.19
C LYS A 289 -2.57 -12.74 6.73
N ARG A 290 -2.66 -13.90 6.06
CA ARG A 290 -2.39 -14.04 4.63
C ARG A 290 -3.29 -13.09 3.82
N GLY A 291 -2.71 -12.36 2.88
CA GLY A 291 -3.39 -11.45 1.96
C GLY A 291 -2.67 -11.36 0.61
N ILE A 292 -3.11 -10.44 -0.25
CA ILE A 292 -2.56 -10.31 -1.60
C ILE A 292 -1.09 -9.89 -1.60
N ILE A 293 -0.65 -9.05 -0.66
CA ILE A 293 0.76 -8.63 -0.57
C ILE A 293 1.64 -9.85 -0.21
N SER A 294 1.25 -10.62 0.81
CA SER A 294 1.98 -11.83 1.19
C SER A 294 1.97 -12.92 0.10
N ASP A 295 0.90 -13.03 -0.71
CA ASP A 295 0.86 -13.99 -1.82
C ASP A 295 1.82 -13.65 -2.96
N VAL A 296 2.20 -12.38 -3.09
CA VAL A 296 2.93 -11.85 -4.24
C VAL A 296 4.41 -11.62 -3.92
N PHE A 297 4.70 -10.93 -2.82
CA PHE A 297 6.05 -10.45 -2.49
C PHE A 297 6.75 -11.27 -1.40
N GLU A 298 6.02 -12.00 -0.57
CA GLU A 298 6.60 -12.60 0.63
C GLU A 298 7.33 -13.92 0.30
N GLY A 299 8.62 -13.96 0.67
CA GLY A 299 9.41 -15.18 0.78
C GLY A 299 9.80 -15.44 2.25
N THR A 300 10.42 -16.58 2.49
CA THR A 300 10.95 -16.96 3.81
C THR A 300 12.46 -17.12 3.73
N LEU A 301 13.17 -16.43 4.62
CA LEU A 301 14.58 -16.64 4.90
C LEU A 301 14.76 -17.56 6.10
N GLU A 302 15.76 -18.44 6.04
CA GLU A 302 16.19 -19.27 7.15
C GLU A 302 17.58 -18.84 7.61
N SER A 303 17.69 -18.41 8.87
CA SER A 303 18.95 -18.09 9.54
C SER A 303 19.33 -19.24 10.47
N LYS A 304 20.42 -19.93 10.16
CA LYS A 304 20.99 -21.04 10.94
C LYS A 304 22.25 -20.58 11.66
N ILE A 305 22.31 -20.74 12.99
CA ILE A 305 23.49 -20.41 13.82
C ILE A 305 23.99 -21.68 14.51
N ARG A 306 25.20 -22.12 14.14
CA ARG A 306 25.93 -23.23 14.77
C ARG A 306 26.86 -22.71 15.86
N CYS A 307 26.69 -23.19 17.10
CA CYS A 307 27.62 -22.90 18.18
C CYS A 307 28.96 -23.60 17.94
N LEU A 308 30.07 -22.88 17.84
CA LEU A 308 31.38 -23.52 17.65
C LEU A 308 31.88 -24.24 18.90
N HIS A 309 31.30 -23.96 20.08
CA HIS A 309 31.63 -24.61 21.34
C HIS A 309 30.79 -25.87 21.61
N CYS A 310 29.46 -25.78 21.66
CA CYS A 310 28.59 -26.93 21.97
C CYS A 310 28.06 -27.68 20.74
N LYS A 311 28.41 -27.23 19.53
CA LYS A 311 28.04 -27.83 18.22
C LYS A 311 26.54 -27.96 17.93
N LYS A 312 25.68 -27.38 18.77
CA LYS A 312 24.24 -27.27 18.52
C LYS A 312 23.95 -26.19 17.47
N ASP A 313 22.96 -26.47 16.63
CA ASP A 313 22.40 -25.55 15.65
C ASP A 313 21.11 -24.93 16.21
N PHE A 314 20.91 -23.65 15.90
CA PHE A 314 19.69 -22.89 16.17
C PHE A 314 19.18 -22.33 14.85
N GLU A 315 17.92 -22.56 14.53
CA GLU A 315 17.31 -22.16 13.25
C GLU A 315 16.15 -21.20 13.51
N LYS A 316 16.07 -20.14 12.72
CA LYS A 316 15.02 -19.11 12.78
C LYS A 316 14.55 -18.78 11.38
N GLU A 317 13.23 -18.75 11.21
CA GLU A 317 12.60 -18.36 9.95
C GLU A 317 12.06 -16.93 10.05
N ASP A 318 12.34 -16.13 9.03
CA ASP A 318 11.90 -14.74 8.89
C ASP A 318 11.17 -14.57 7.55
N ARG A 319 9.92 -14.09 7.60
CA ARG A 319 9.11 -13.77 6.42
C ARG A 319 9.45 -12.34 5.97
N VAL A 320 9.77 -12.14 4.70
CA VAL A 320 10.23 -10.85 4.13
C VAL A 320 9.59 -10.60 2.77
N CYS A 321 9.27 -9.34 2.44
CA CYS A 321 8.77 -8.97 1.11
C CYS A 321 9.90 -8.57 0.13
N GLU A 322 11.11 -8.39 0.65
CA GLU A 322 12.25 -7.84 -0.06
C GLU A 322 13.58 -8.41 0.46
N LEU A 323 14.59 -8.46 -0.42
CA LEU A 323 15.97 -8.78 -0.05
C LEU A 323 16.81 -7.50 0.00
N LEU A 324 17.29 -7.14 1.20
CA LEU A 324 18.14 -5.96 1.44
C LEU A 324 19.63 -6.31 1.21
N ILE A 325 20.08 -6.22 -0.04
CA ILE A 325 21.39 -6.71 -0.48
C ILE A 325 22.49 -5.65 -0.38
N GLU A 326 23.63 -6.06 0.19
CA GLU A 326 24.80 -5.19 0.36
C GLU A 326 25.76 -5.22 -0.83
N ILE A 327 26.24 -4.03 -1.22
CA ILE A 327 27.29 -3.86 -2.23
C ILE A 327 28.64 -3.74 -1.51
N ASP A 328 29.44 -4.79 -1.49
CA ASP A 328 30.73 -4.84 -0.77
C ASP A 328 31.75 -3.79 -1.27
N LYS A 329 32.46 -3.15 -0.33
CA LYS A 329 33.59 -2.25 -0.59
C LYS A 329 34.81 -3.01 -1.14
N LYS A 330 35.02 -4.29 -0.78
CA LYS A 330 36.24 -5.05 -1.12
C LYS A 330 36.50 -5.17 -2.62
N PHE A 331 35.46 -5.08 -3.46
CA PHE A 331 35.60 -5.07 -4.92
C PHE A 331 36.37 -3.85 -5.46
N LYS A 332 36.40 -2.72 -4.72
CA LYS A 332 37.22 -1.54 -5.05
C LYS A 332 38.61 -1.56 -4.40
N SER A 333 38.90 -2.48 -3.47
CA SER A 333 40.05 -2.38 -2.57
C SER A 333 41.32 -3.12 -3.03
N LYS A 334 41.27 -3.92 -4.10
CA LYS A 334 42.40 -4.78 -4.52
C LYS A 334 43.44 -4.12 -5.46
N ASN A 335 43.52 -2.79 -5.48
CA ASN A 335 44.50 -2.04 -6.27
C ASN A 335 45.61 -1.35 -5.44
N GLN A 336 45.59 -1.48 -4.12
CA GLN A 336 46.70 -1.16 -3.23
C GLN A 336 46.86 -2.32 -2.22
N GLU A 337 48.06 -2.44 -1.65
CA GLU A 337 48.48 -3.54 -0.76
C GLU A 337 48.73 -4.91 -1.44
N ARG A 338 49.92 -5.03 -2.02
CA ARG A 338 50.70 -6.27 -2.04
C ARG A 338 52.07 -6.00 -1.42
N ASN A 339 52.30 -6.55 -0.22
CA ASN A 339 53.58 -7.04 0.30
C ASN A 339 53.32 -7.74 1.64
N GLY A 340 53.79 -8.97 1.82
CA GLY A 340 53.72 -9.72 3.09
C GLY A 340 52.97 -11.06 3.04
N GLU A 341 53.66 -12.12 3.42
CA GLU A 341 53.14 -13.47 3.72
C GLU A 341 52.97 -13.60 5.27
N SER A 342 52.47 -14.64 5.95
CA SER A 342 52.12 -16.06 5.67
C SER A 342 51.22 -16.55 6.85
N SER A 343 50.43 -17.63 6.86
CA SER A 343 49.83 -18.55 5.87
C SER A 343 49.01 -19.61 6.63
N SER A 344 47.76 -19.95 6.25
CA SER A 344 47.07 -21.15 6.78
C SER A 344 45.92 -21.63 5.90
N ALA A 345 45.75 -22.97 5.82
CA ALA A 345 44.93 -23.62 4.80
C ALA A 345 43.66 -24.26 5.36
N PHE A 346 42.48 -23.76 4.95
CA PHE A 346 41.30 -24.60 4.70
C PHE A 346 40.27 -23.82 3.84
N GLY A 347 40.55 -23.68 2.54
CA GLY A 347 39.74 -22.82 1.66
C GLY A 347 40.11 -22.92 0.18
N SER A 348 40.28 -24.13 -0.35
CA SER A 348 40.72 -24.34 -1.74
C SER A 348 39.91 -25.42 -2.46
N MET A 349 38.79 -25.01 -3.06
CA MET A 349 38.24 -25.71 -4.24
C MET A 349 37.54 -24.78 -5.26
N PHE A 350 37.17 -23.55 -4.89
CA PHE A 350 36.52 -22.57 -5.80
C PHE A 350 37.44 -21.44 -6.33
N GLY A 351 38.74 -21.45 -6.02
CA GLY A 351 39.67 -20.35 -6.37
C GLY A 351 40.55 -20.56 -7.59
N ALA A 352 40.57 -21.76 -8.21
CA ALA A 352 41.73 -22.25 -8.97
C ALA A 352 41.59 -22.33 -10.50
N VAL A 353 40.57 -21.73 -11.12
CA VAL A 353 40.38 -21.77 -12.61
C VAL A 353 40.40 -20.38 -13.27
N THR A 354 40.42 -19.28 -12.51
CA THR A 354 40.46 -17.90 -13.06
C THR A 354 41.85 -17.24 -12.98
N GLY A 355 42.93 -18.03 -12.86
CA GLY A 355 44.27 -17.54 -12.51
C GLY A 355 45.27 -17.33 -13.65
N LEU A 356 44.93 -17.62 -14.91
CA LEU A 356 45.95 -17.80 -15.97
C LEU A 356 45.74 -17.04 -17.30
N VAL A 357 44.86 -16.04 -17.36
CA VAL A 357 44.86 -15.03 -18.43
C VAL A 357 44.62 -13.65 -17.82
N GLY A 358 45.61 -12.76 -17.93
CA GLY A 358 45.47 -11.37 -17.50
C GLY A 358 44.87 -10.50 -18.59
N ILE A 359 43.75 -9.82 -18.29
CA ILE A 359 43.24 -8.55 -18.86
C ILE A 359 41.92 -8.22 -18.12
N GLY A 360 41.73 -6.95 -17.72
CA GLY A 360 40.42 -6.41 -17.34
C GLY A 360 40.03 -6.46 -15.86
N GLY A 361 39.52 -5.33 -15.34
CA GLY A 361 38.94 -5.25 -14.00
C GLY A 361 37.64 -6.03 -13.88
N LYS A 362 37.47 -6.81 -12.80
CA LYS A 362 36.30 -7.66 -12.58
C LYS A 362 35.02 -6.81 -12.51
N ILE A 363 33.98 -7.21 -13.24
CA ILE A 363 32.63 -6.64 -13.14
C ILE A 363 31.94 -7.23 -11.91
N LEU A 364 31.33 -6.40 -11.07
CA LEU A 364 30.53 -6.83 -9.92
C LEU A 364 29.13 -7.25 -10.41
N ARG A 365 28.71 -8.48 -10.12
CA ARG A 365 27.39 -9.01 -10.50
C ARG A 365 26.44 -9.07 -9.31
N LEU A 366 25.14 -9.02 -9.57
CA LEU A 366 24.09 -9.23 -8.57
C LEU A 366 24.24 -10.59 -7.88
N GLN A 367 24.64 -11.62 -8.62
CA GLN A 367 24.96 -12.94 -8.08
C GLN A 367 26.13 -12.91 -7.10
N ASP A 368 27.19 -12.12 -7.33
CA ASP A 368 28.30 -11.98 -6.35
C ASP A 368 27.77 -11.40 -5.03
N CYS A 369 26.86 -10.41 -5.09
CA CYS A 369 26.24 -9.80 -3.92
C CYS A 369 25.30 -10.77 -3.17
N LEU A 370 24.53 -11.59 -3.89
CA LEU A 370 23.66 -12.61 -3.28
C LEU A 370 24.46 -13.77 -2.68
N SER A 371 25.54 -14.21 -3.33
CA SER A 371 26.47 -15.19 -2.75
C SER A 371 27.10 -14.68 -1.46
N ALA A 372 27.40 -13.38 -1.36
CA ALA A 372 27.86 -12.76 -0.11
C ALA A 372 26.76 -12.68 0.95
N PHE A 373 25.52 -12.39 0.56
CA PHE A 373 24.35 -12.36 1.45
C PHE A 373 24.00 -13.74 2.05
N THR A 374 24.19 -14.83 1.29
CA THR A 374 23.99 -16.22 1.76
C THR A 374 25.27 -16.91 2.23
N ALA A 375 26.39 -16.19 2.36
CA ALA A 375 27.65 -16.76 2.83
C ALA A 375 27.58 -17.11 4.32
N THR A 376 28.31 -18.15 4.75
CA THR A 376 28.51 -18.42 6.18
C THR A 376 29.46 -17.38 6.77
N GLU A 377 28.96 -16.56 7.71
CA GLU A 377 29.75 -15.66 8.51
C GLU A 377 30.19 -16.33 9.82
N THR A 378 31.39 -15.98 10.30
CA THR A 378 31.89 -16.44 11.60
C THR A 378 31.72 -15.31 12.62
N LEU A 379 30.91 -15.55 13.64
CA LEU A 379 30.63 -14.66 14.74
C LEU A 379 31.69 -14.87 15.83
N THR A 380 32.67 -13.98 15.93
CA THR A 380 33.79 -14.04 16.90
C THR A 380 34.10 -12.67 17.51
N GLY A 381 34.85 -12.66 18.61
CA GLY A 381 35.26 -11.43 19.31
C GLY A 381 34.05 -10.61 19.78
N ASP A 382 34.01 -9.33 19.41
CA ASP A 382 32.89 -8.44 19.76
C ASP A 382 31.54 -8.89 19.16
N ASN A 383 31.58 -9.65 18.06
CA ASN A 383 30.40 -10.19 17.37
C ASN A 383 29.90 -11.53 17.94
N GLN A 384 30.45 -12.02 19.06
CA GLN A 384 29.96 -13.26 19.69
C GLN A 384 28.48 -13.18 20.07
N TYR A 385 27.73 -14.20 19.68
CA TYR A 385 26.32 -14.35 20.02
C TYR A 385 26.14 -15.07 21.36
N GLU A 386 25.03 -14.82 22.05
CA GLU A 386 24.69 -15.54 23.28
C GLU A 386 24.05 -16.89 22.95
N CYS A 387 24.74 -17.98 23.27
CA CYS A 387 24.26 -19.33 23.00
C CYS A 387 23.38 -19.80 24.16
N GLU A 388 22.08 -19.98 23.92
CA GLU A 388 21.08 -20.42 24.91
C GLU A 388 21.50 -21.72 25.63
N SER A 389 22.05 -22.69 24.88
CA SER A 389 22.54 -23.96 25.44
C SER A 389 23.89 -23.85 26.18
N CYS A 390 24.54 -22.69 26.17
CA CYS A 390 25.75 -22.43 26.96
C CYS A 390 25.56 -21.38 28.06
N GLY A 391 24.48 -20.58 28.01
CA GLY A 391 24.20 -19.48 28.94
C GLY A 391 25.24 -18.36 28.92
N LYS A 392 25.89 -18.12 27.77
CA LYS A 392 26.96 -17.11 27.60
C LYS A 392 27.31 -16.84 26.15
N LYS A 393 28.02 -15.73 25.92
CA LYS A 393 28.63 -15.39 24.63
C LYS A 393 29.59 -16.47 24.14
N ARG A 394 29.47 -16.81 22.86
CA ARG A 394 30.20 -17.88 22.18
C ARG A 394 30.47 -17.53 20.72
N ASP A 395 31.55 -18.11 20.21
CA ASP A 395 31.82 -18.10 18.78
C ASP A 395 30.79 -18.98 18.06
N GLY A 396 30.33 -18.50 16.90
CA GLY A 396 29.31 -19.17 16.09
C GLY A 396 29.60 -19.09 14.59
N GLN A 397 28.96 -19.96 13.83
CA GLN A 397 28.83 -19.82 12.38
C GLN A 397 27.37 -19.53 12.06
N LYS A 398 27.09 -18.39 11.42
CA LYS A 398 25.76 -18.00 10.97
C LYS A 398 25.69 -18.12 9.45
N THR A 399 24.63 -18.76 8.96
CA THR A 399 24.36 -18.94 7.52
C THR A 399 22.93 -18.51 7.26
N LEU A 400 22.71 -17.77 6.17
CA LEU A 400 21.39 -17.37 5.70
C LEU A 400 21.07 -18.09 4.38
N ARG A 401 19.86 -18.65 4.25
CA ARG A 401 19.37 -19.27 3.02
C ARG A 401 17.95 -18.83 2.69
N ILE A 402 17.60 -18.83 1.41
CA ILE A 402 16.21 -18.61 0.98
C ILE A 402 15.47 -19.95 1.07
N LYS A 403 14.48 -20.03 1.97
CA LYS A 403 13.66 -21.25 2.17
C LYS A 403 12.48 -21.30 1.22
N SER A 404 11.85 -20.17 0.92
CA SER A 404 10.78 -20.04 -0.07
C SER A 404 10.93 -18.77 -0.91
N LEU A 405 10.54 -18.87 -2.19
CA LEU A 405 10.73 -17.85 -3.21
C LEU A 405 9.38 -17.22 -3.61
N PRO A 406 9.24 -15.88 -3.55
CA PRO A 406 7.98 -15.18 -3.84
C PRO A 406 7.61 -15.22 -5.32
N GLU A 407 6.38 -14.91 -5.68
CA GLU A 407 5.98 -14.75 -7.10
C GLU A 407 6.66 -13.53 -7.74
N THR A 408 6.90 -12.50 -6.93
CA THR A 408 7.58 -11.26 -7.27
C THR A 408 8.75 -11.04 -6.33
N LEU A 409 9.96 -11.21 -6.85
CA LEU A 409 11.18 -11.01 -6.09
C LEU A 409 11.58 -9.52 -6.13
N CYS A 410 11.46 -8.84 -4.99
CA CYS A 410 11.97 -7.48 -4.80
C CYS A 410 13.39 -7.53 -4.22
N ILE A 411 14.37 -6.96 -4.93
CA ILE A 411 15.74 -6.81 -4.44
C ILE A 411 16.07 -5.34 -4.29
N MET A 412 16.43 -4.93 -3.09
CA MET A 412 16.86 -3.58 -2.75
C MET A 412 18.38 -3.56 -2.57
N LEU A 413 19.08 -2.72 -3.34
CA LEU A 413 20.52 -2.56 -3.17
C LEU A 413 20.80 -1.45 -2.16
N LYS A 414 21.47 -1.77 -1.03
CA LYS A 414 21.84 -0.79 0.02
C LYS A 414 22.90 0.19 -0.50
N ARG A 415 22.47 1.21 -1.25
CA ARG A 415 23.34 2.21 -1.88
C ARG A 415 23.73 3.38 -0.98
N PHE A 416 23.12 3.53 0.19
CA PHE A 416 23.46 4.59 1.14
C PHE A 416 24.12 4.01 2.39
N ARG A 417 25.14 4.69 2.91
CA ARG A 417 25.83 4.33 4.15
C ARG A 417 25.96 5.55 5.05
N ARG A 418 25.79 5.35 6.35
CA ARG A 418 26.12 6.31 7.41
C ARG A 418 27.34 5.78 8.18
N ASP A 419 28.52 5.95 7.59
CA ASP A 419 29.80 5.77 8.29
C ASP A 419 30.16 7.13 8.98
N GLN A 420 31.43 7.49 9.12
CA GLN A 420 31.84 8.83 9.60
C GLN A 420 31.31 9.98 8.73
N TYR A 421 31.11 9.74 7.44
CA TYR A 421 30.45 10.63 6.50
C TYR A 421 29.40 9.85 5.72
N SER A 422 28.23 10.46 5.49
CA SER A 422 27.17 9.81 4.73
C SER A 422 27.45 9.88 3.23
N SER A 423 27.33 8.76 2.52
CA SER A 423 27.71 8.68 1.10
C SER A 423 26.87 7.68 0.30
N LYS A 424 26.84 7.88 -1.03
CA LYS A 424 26.18 6.99 -1.99
C LYS A 424 27.21 6.08 -2.68
N ILE A 425 26.89 4.80 -2.76
CA ILE A 425 27.65 3.78 -3.49
C ILE A 425 27.28 3.87 -4.98
N GLY A 426 28.01 4.69 -5.72
CA GLY A 426 27.94 4.79 -7.19
C GLY A 426 28.60 3.62 -7.95
N THR A 427 28.56 2.40 -7.38
CA THR A 427 29.14 1.21 -8.03
C THR A 427 28.08 0.54 -8.87
N TYR A 428 28.28 0.46 -10.19
CA TYR A 428 27.42 -0.33 -11.06
C TYR A 428 27.47 -1.81 -10.66
N VAL A 429 26.30 -2.45 -10.60
CA VAL A 429 26.12 -3.88 -10.33
C VAL A 429 25.45 -4.46 -11.57
N GLN A 430 26.08 -5.42 -12.24
CA GLN A 430 25.50 -6.11 -13.38
C GLN A 430 24.38 -7.04 -12.90
N PHE A 431 23.15 -6.81 -13.37
CA PHE A 431 21.99 -7.63 -13.08
C PHE A 431 21.50 -8.36 -14.35
N PRO A 432 20.99 -9.60 -14.25
CA PRO A 432 20.35 -10.27 -15.39
C PRO A 432 19.04 -9.56 -15.79
N MET A 433 18.74 -9.53 -17.09
CA MET A 433 17.45 -9.02 -17.59
C MET A 433 16.41 -10.14 -17.68
N GLU A 434 16.85 -11.36 -17.98
CA GLU A 434 16.03 -12.55 -18.22
C GLU A 434 16.79 -13.78 -17.69
N ASP A 435 16.07 -14.87 -17.40
CA ASP A 435 16.59 -16.17 -16.94
C ASP A 435 17.49 -16.10 -15.70
N PHE A 436 17.09 -15.28 -14.72
CA PHE A 436 17.77 -15.16 -13.44
C PHE A 436 17.41 -16.33 -12.51
N ASP A 437 18.29 -17.33 -12.42
CA ASP A 437 18.12 -18.46 -11.51
C ASP A 437 18.52 -18.13 -10.06
N MET A 438 17.57 -18.27 -9.15
CA MET A 438 17.74 -18.06 -7.71
C MET A 438 18.17 -19.32 -6.95
N ARG A 439 18.13 -20.51 -7.58
CA ARG A 439 18.43 -21.81 -6.96
C ARG A 439 19.74 -21.86 -6.17
N PRO A 440 20.87 -21.24 -6.60
CA PRO A 440 22.12 -21.28 -5.84
C PRO A 440 22.06 -20.62 -4.45
N PHE A 441 21.06 -19.76 -4.19
CA PHE A 441 20.88 -19.02 -2.94
C PHE A 441 19.82 -19.66 -2.01
N CYS A 442 19.12 -20.67 -2.51
CA CYS A 442 18.10 -21.41 -1.77
C CYS A 442 18.70 -22.43 -0.80
N LYS A 443 17.87 -22.95 0.10
CA LYS A 443 18.14 -24.20 0.84
C LYS A 443 18.07 -25.39 -0.13
N GLU A 444 18.96 -26.36 0.01
CA GLU A 444 19.00 -27.52 -0.90
C GLU A 444 17.80 -28.47 -0.63
N PRO A 445 17.24 -29.12 -1.67
CA PRO A 445 16.12 -30.05 -1.49
C PRO A 445 16.40 -31.26 -0.59
N ALA A 446 17.68 -31.59 -0.35
CA ALA A 446 18.08 -32.74 0.47
C ALA A 446 17.61 -32.68 1.93
N ASP A 447 17.30 -31.49 2.45
CA ASP A 447 16.72 -31.30 3.79
C ASP A 447 15.18 -31.42 3.83
N TYR A 448 14.52 -31.59 2.67
CA TYR A 448 13.07 -31.83 2.58
C TYR A 448 12.79 -33.33 2.51
N GLU A 449 12.52 -33.96 3.65
CA GLU A 449 12.03 -35.34 3.70
C GLU A 449 10.76 -35.51 2.83
N GLY A 450 10.89 -36.22 1.70
CA GLY A 450 9.76 -36.83 0.99
C GLY A 450 8.99 -35.98 -0.02
N LYS A 451 9.50 -34.87 -0.54
CA LYS A 451 8.89 -34.16 -1.70
C LYS A 451 9.72 -34.31 -2.97
N SER A 452 9.09 -34.80 -4.04
CA SER A 452 9.70 -34.92 -5.37
C SER A 452 10.09 -33.54 -5.95
N GLU A 453 11.14 -33.52 -6.78
CA GLU A 453 11.61 -32.30 -7.46
C GLU A 453 10.52 -31.61 -8.29
N GLU A 454 9.52 -32.36 -8.76
CA GLU A 454 8.34 -31.86 -9.49
C GLU A 454 7.50 -30.84 -8.68
N ASN A 455 7.62 -30.80 -7.35
CA ASN A 455 6.94 -29.82 -6.50
C ASN A 455 7.80 -28.57 -6.16
N ALA A 456 9.05 -28.52 -6.62
CA ALA A 456 9.90 -27.35 -6.49
C ALA A 456 9.60 -26.37 -7.63
N GLY A 457 8.54 -25.55 -7.45
CA GLY A 457 8.12 -24.54 -8.42
C GLY A 457 9.24 -23.58 -8.85
N SER A 458 9.09 -22.98 -10.03
CA SER A 458 10.19 -22.31 -10.76
C SER A 458 11.07 -21.39 -9.91
N THR A 459 12.39 -21.60 -10.02
CA THR A 459 13.46 -20.78 -9.42
C THR A 459 13.95 -19.67 -10.35
N ILE A 460 13.41 -19.57 -11.56
CA ILE A 460 13.88 -18.68 -12.63
C ILE A 460 13.01 -17.43 -12.69
N TYR A 461 13.64 -16.27 -12.86
CA TYR A 461 12.96 -14.97 -12.91
C TYR A 461 13.38 -14.12 -14.12
N ASP A 462 12.44 -13.33 -14.64
CA ASP A 462 12.73 -12.27 -15.62
C ASP A 462 12.57 -10.89 -14.96
N LEU A 463 13.45 -9.94 -15.28
CA LEU A 463 13.34 -8.55 -14.80
C LEU A 463 12.21 -7.85 -15.54
N TYR A 464 11.28 -7.24 -14.81
CA TYR A 464 10.19 -6.47 -15.41
C TYR A 464 10.16 -5.01 -14.96
N ALA A 465 10.80 -4.65 -13.84
CA ALA A 465 10.99 -3.24 -13.49
C ALA A 465 12.24 -3.00 -12.63
N LEU A 466 12.73 -1.76 -12.64
CA LEU A 466 13.76 -1.28 -11.71
C LEU A 466 13.55 0.20 -11.36
N ILE A 467 14.03 0.61 -10.19
CA ILE A 467 14.14 2.01 -9.76
C ILE A 467 15.61 2.43 -9.87
N HIS A 468 15.86 3.64 -10.35
CA HIS A 468 17.16 4.29 -10.41
C HIS A 468 17.12 5.58 -9.60
N HIS A 469 18.05 5.75 -8.66
CA HIS A 469 18.28 7.01 -7.97
C HIS A 469 19.39 7.82 -8.69
N LYS A 470 19.01 8.88 -9.40
CA LYS A 470 19.95 9.87 -9.98
C LYS A 470 20.36 10.84 -8.85
N GLY A 471 21.66 11.13 -8.67
CA GLY A 471 22.14 12.07 -7.62
C GLY A 471 22.94 11.44 -6.48
N ALA A 472 23.11 12.21 -5.40
CA ALA A 472 24.02 11.95 -4.27
C ALA A 472 23.28 11.59 -2.97
N PHE A 473 23.99 11.43 -1.86
CA PHE A 473 23.33 11.25 -0.55
C PHE A 473 22.64 12.56 -0.13
N GLY A 474 21.36 12.48 0.25
CA GLY A 474 20.57 13.64 0.73
C GLY A 474 20.07 14.60 -0.35
N ALA A 475 20.33 14.34 -1.64
CA ALA A 475 19.76 15.09 -2.76
C ALA A 475 19.79 14.26 -4.05
N GLY A 476 18.63 14.05 -4.69
CA GLY A 476 18.55 13.28 -5.92
C GLY A 476 17.20 13.33 -6.63
N HIS A 477 17.00 12.39 -7.55
CA HIS A 477 15.80 12.23 -8.35
C HIS A 477 15.60 10.75 -8.68
N TYR A 478 14.44 10.20 -8.36
CA TYR A 478 14.12 8.82 -8.65
C TYR A 478 13.54 8.67 -10.06
N VAL A 479 13.81 7.56 -10.75
CA VAL A 479 13.23 7.26 -12.07
C VAL A 479 12.98 5.77 -12.18
N THR A 480 11.84 5.40 -12.74
CA THR A 480 11.44 4.00 -12.90
C THR A 480 11.67 3.55 -14.34
N TYR A 481 12.14 2.33 -14.53
CA TYR A 481 12.11 1.66 -15.83
C TYR A 481 11.26 0.40 -15.70
N ALA A 482 10.30 0.18 -16.61
CA ALA A 482 9.46 -1.01 -16.59
C ALA A 482 9.18 -1.57 -18.00
N LYS A 483 9.09 -2.89 -18.10
CA LYS A 483 8.68 -3.66 -19.29
C LYS A 483 7.17 -3.70 -19.34
N ASN A 484 6.58 -3.23 -20.44
CA ASN A 484 5.13 -3.27 -20.64
C ASN A 484 4.72 -4.70 -21.06
N PRO A 485 3.89 -5.42 -20.28
CA PRO A 485 3.50 -6.80 -20.59
C PRO A 485 2.72 -6.98 -21.90
N ILE A 486 2.18 -5.91 -22.49
CA ILE A 486 1.39 -5.96 -23.73
C ILE A 486 2.30 -5.96 -24.97
N ASP A 487 3.10 -4.89 -25.15
CA ASP A 487 3.97 -4.71 -26.33
C ASP A 487 5.41 -5.21 -26.10
N LYS A 488 5.70 -5.74 -24.90
CA LYS A 488 7.01 -6.23 -24.41
C LYS A 488 8.14 -5.19 -24.43
N ASN A 489 7.84 -3.91 -24.64
CA ASN A 489 8.83 -2.83 -24.70
C ASN A 489 9.18 -2.30 -23.30
N TRP A 490 10.41 -1.78 -23.16
CA TRP A 490 10.83 -1.04 -21.96
C TRP A 490 10.52 0.45 -22.07
N TYR A 491 10.13 1.05 -20.93
CA TYR A 491 9.83 2.47 -20.80
C TYR A 491 10.49 3.04 -19.55
N GLU A 492 11.12 4.22 -19.68
CA GLU A 492 11.56 5.11 -18.59
C GLU A 492 10.40 6.03 -18.22
N PHE A 493 10.02 6.04 -16.95
CA PHE A 493 9.01 6.90 -16.33
C PHE A 493 9.75 7.92 -15.43
N ASP A 494 9.91 9.13 -15.96
CA ASP A 494 10.61 10.27 -15.34
C ASP A 494 9.54 11.37 -15.13
N ASP A 495 8.83 11.29 -14.02
CA ASP A 495 7.61 12.05 -13.72
C ASP A 495 6.60 12.03 -14.89
N THR A 496 6.27 13.20 -15.43
CA THR A 496 5.32 13.38 -16.53
C THR A 496 5.85 12.91 -17.88
N PHE A 497 7.09 12.41 -17.96
CA PHE A 497 7.72 11.94 -19.19
C PHE A 497 7.82 10.42 -19.21
N VAL A 498 7.20 9.81 -20.22
CA VAL A 498 7.33 8.38 -20.52
C VAL A 498 8.12 8.23 -21.82
N THR A 499 9.25 7.53 -21.75
CA THR A 499 10.21 7.44 -22.86
C THR A 499 10.57 5.97 -23.13
N ARG A 500 10.31 5.48 -24.34
CA ARG A 500 10.70 4.11 -24.73
C ARG A 500 12.23 3.93 -24.63
N LYS A 501 12.68 2.78 -24.15
CA LYS A 501 14.09 2.36 -24.05
C LYS A 501 14.31 1.00 -24.68
N THR A 502 15.55 0.75 -25.08
CA THR A 502 16.03 -0.59 -25.46
C THR A 502 16.46 -1.38 -24.22
N PRO A 503 16.42 -2.72 -24.25
CA PRO A 503 16.95 -3.55 -23.15
C PRO A 503 18.42 -3.25 -22.83
N ALA A 504 19.23 -2.90 -23.85
CA ALA A 504 20.65 -2.58 -23.71
C ALA A 504 20.92 -1.22 -23.04
N GLU A 505 19.96 -0.29 -23.05
CA GLU A 505 20.01 0.93 -22.23
C GLU A 505 19.64 0.62 -20.78
N VAL A 506 18.54 -0.13 -20.57
CA VAL A 506 18.06 -0.49 -19.22
C VAL A 506 19.11 -1.30 -18.46
N ALA A 507 19.75 -2.27 -19.11
CA ALA A 507 20.79 -3.10 -18.51
C ALA A 507 22.01 -2.31 -18.00
N LYS A 508 22.23 -1.05 -18.42
CA LYS A 508 23.35 -0.20 -17.99
C LYS A 508 23.00 0.74 -16.83
N VAL A 509 21.75 0.75 -16.37
CA VAL A 509 21.26 1.67 -15.34
C VAL A 509 21.85 1.32 -13.97
N GLU A 510 22.11 2.33 -13.14
CA GLU A 510 22.44 2.12 -11.72
C GLU A 510 21.18 1.74 -10.94
N ALA A 511 20.79 0.46 -11.04
CA ALA A 511 19.63 -0.06 -10.34
C ALA A 511 19.76 0.12 -8.83
N TYR A 512 18.69 0.55 -8.19
CA TYR A 512 18.58 0.80 -6.75
C TYR A 512 17.55 -0.13 -6.09
N VAL A 513 16.45 -0.41 -6.79
CA VAL A 513 15.53 -1.52 -6.52
C VAL A 513 15.30 -2.27 -7.83
N LEU A 514 15.21 -3.59 -7.78
CA LEU A 514 14.97 -4.48 -8.91
C LEU A 514 13.71 -5.32 -8.62
N PHE A 515 12.83 -5.44 -9.60
CA PHE A 515 11.61 -6.25 -9.53
C PHE A 515 11.66 -7.36 -10.58
N TYR A 516 11.63 -8.58 -10.10
CA TYR A 516 11.77 -9.82 -10.86
C TYR A 516 10.47 -10.63 -10.76
N GLN A 517 9.91 -11.05 -11.89
CA GLN A 517 8.73 -11.91 -11.96
C GLN A 517 9.17 -13.35 -12.13
N LYS A 518 8.59 -14.28 -11.35
CA LYS A 518 8.81 -15.71 -11.51
C LYS A 518 8.38 -16.16 -12.93
N LYS A 519 9.25 -16.90 -13.61
CA LYS A 519 9.06 -17.38 -14.98
C LYS A 519 8.52 -18.80 -14.96
N SER A 520 7.30 -18.99 -15.46
CA SER A 520 6.70 -20.32 -15.64
C SER A 520 6.02 -20.41 -17.00
N LEU A 521 6.70 -21.05 -17.95
CA LEU A 521 6.23 -21.21 -19.33
C LEU A 521 5.06 -22.20 -19.39
N GLU A 522 5.11 -23.26 -18.59
CA GLU A 522 4.05 -24.27 -18.48
C GLU A 522 2.76 -23.65 -17.93
N LYS A 523 2.85 -22.82 -16.88
CA LYS A 523 1.68 -22.09 -16.37
C LYS A 523 1.18 -21.01 -17.32
N GLN A 524 2.04 -20.37 -18.10
CA GLN A 524 1.58 -19.45 -19.15
C GLN A 524 0.78 -20.20 -20.23
N ALA A 525 1.29 -21.33 -20.72
CA ALA A 525 0.57 -22.18 -21.67
C ALA A 525 -0.75 -22.73 -21.10
N GLU A 526 -0.78 -23.18 -19.84
CA GLU A 526 -2.01 -23.62 -19.15
C GLU A 526 -3.04 -22.49 -19.08
N ARG A 527 -2.61 -21.27 -18.71
CA ARG A 527 -3.49 -20.09 -18.59
C ARG A 527 -4.05 -19.67 -19.95
N ASP A 528 -3.22 -19.62 -20.99
CA ASP A 528 -3.65 -19.22 -22.33
C ASP A 528 -4.64 -20.22 -22.94
N ASP A 529 -4.41 -21.53 -22.76
CA ASP A 529 -5.31 -22.62 -23.18
C ASP A 529 -6.65 -22.56 -22.44
N VAL A 530 -6.62 -22.44 -21.10
CA VAL A 530 -7.84 -22.35 -20.28
C VAL A 530 -8.64 -21.08 -20.58
N LEU A 531 -7.99 -19.92 -20.73
CA LEU A 531 -8.68 -18.67 -21.09
C LEU A 531 -9.31 -18.77 -22.49
N THR A 532 -8.59 -19.36 -23.46
CA THR A 532 -9.13 -19.65 -24.80
C THR A 532 -10.34 -20.58 -24.74
N GLN A 533 -10.33 -21.59 -23.86
CA GLN A 533 -11.49 -22.48 -23.67
C GLN A 533 -12.68 -21.74 -23.04
N ILE A 534 -12.43 -20.91 -22.02
CA ILE A 534 -13.47 -20.08 -21.40
C ILE A 534 -14.13 -19.17 -22.44
N GLU A 535 -13.35 -18.49 -23.28
CA GLU A 535 -13.87 -17.61 -24.34
C GLU A 535 -14.70 -18.38 -25.39
N LYS A 536 -14.25 -19.57 -25.81
CA LYS A 536 -14.98 -20.41 -26.78
C LYS A 536 -16.28 -21.01 -26.24
N GLU A 537 -16.32 -21.38 -24.96
CA GLU A 537 -17.49 -21.98 -24.30
C GLU A 537 -18.40 -20.92 -23.62
N SER A 538 -18.04 -19.63 -23.70
CA SER A 538 -18.85 -18.51 -23.18
C SER A 538 -20.16 -18.30 -23.94
N GLY A 539 -21.19 -19.02 -23.52
CA GLY A 539 -22.56 -18.90 -24.04
C GLY A 539 -23.27 -20.23 -24.31
N TYR A 540 -22.56 -21.36 -24.23
CA TYR A 540 -23.11 -22.68 -24.53
C TYR A 540 -22.75 -23.71 -23.45
N GLY A 541 -23.75 -24.29 -22.79
CA GLY A 541 -23.59 -25.40 -21.83
C GLY A 541 -23.76 -25.04 -20.35
N GLN A 542 -23.51 -26.00 -19.47
CA GLN A 542 -23.54 -25.80 -18.01
C GLN A 542 -22.27 -25.07 -17.53
N SER A 543 -22.43 -24.26 -16.50
CA SER A 543 -21.35 -23.43 -15.94
C SER A 543 -21.43 -23.40 -14.41
N ARG A 544 -20.27 -23.42 -13.75
CA ARG A 544 -20.14 -23.28 -12.29
C ARG A 544 -19.74 -21.86 -11.92
N LEU A 545 -20.09 -21.43 -10.70
CA LEU A 545 -19.59 -20.20 -10.09
C LEU A 545 -18.45 -20.56 -9.13
N ILE A 546 -17.30 -19.89 -9.28
CA ILE A 546 -16.15 -20.02 -8.37
C ILE A 546 -15.75 -18.66 -7.82
N SER A 547 -15.07 -18.64 -6.67
CA SER A 547 -14.42 -17.42 -6.14
C SER A 547 -13.60 -16.69 -7.20
N ARG A 548 -13.90 -15.40 -7.36
CA ARG A 548 -13.11 -14.47 -8.19
C ARG A 548 -11.73 -14.24 -7.61
N LEU A 549 -11.60 -14.27 -6.29
CA LEU A 549 -10.30 -14.20 -5.63
C LEU A 549 -9.45 -15.43 -5.97
N TRP A 550 -10.01 -16.64 -5.86
CA TRP A 550 -9.30 -17.86 -6.26
C TRP A 550 -8.94 -17.85 -7.74
N PHE A 551 -9.87 -17.48 -8.62
CA PHE A 551 -9.62 -17.42 -10.07
C PHE A 551 -8.50 -16.43 -10.43
N ASN A 552 -8.47 -15.26 -9.80
CA ASN A 552 -7.36 -14.32 -9.98
C ASN A 552 -6.04 -14.87 -9.42
N ARG A 553 -6.06 -15.59 -8.29
CA ARG A 553 -4.87 -16.26 -7.75
C ARG A 553 -4.34 -17.31 -8.74
N TRP A 554 -5.19 -18.12 -9.39
CA TRP A 554 -4.77 -19.05 -10.45
C TRP A 554 -4.16 -18.33 -11.66
N ARG A 555 -4.76 -17.21 -12.06
CA ARG A 555 -4.36 -16.45 -13.25
C ARG A 555 -2.97 -15.79 -13.12
N PHE A 556 -2.45 -15.57 -11.90
CA PHE A 556 -1.19 -14.84 -11.69
C PHE A 556 -0.17 -15.54 -10.78
N LEU A 557 -0.59 -16.38 -9.82
CA LEU A 557 0.32 -17.11 -8.93
C LEU A 557 0.58 -18.54 -9.44
N GLU A 558 1.79 -19.04 -9.25
CA GLU A 558 2.20 -20.41 -9.60
C GLU A 558 1.37 -21.47 -8.86
N ALA A 559 1.06 -21.20 -7.59
CA ALA A 559 0.33 -22.09 -6.68
C ALA A 559 -0.90 -21.37 -6.07
N PRO A 560 -2.07 -21.39 -6.73
CA PRO A 560 -3.30 -20.82 -6.15
C PRO A 560 -3.79 -21.56 -4.89
N GLY A 561 -3.43 -22.84 -4.75
CA GLY A 561 -4.03 -23.74 -3.76
C GLY A 561 -5.41 -24.26 -4.20
N PRO A 562 -6.08 -25.04 -3.35
CA PRO A 562 -7.38 -25.64 -3.69
C PRO A 562 -8.46 -24.60 -3.93
N ILE A 563 -9.41 -24.93 -4.80
CA ILE A 563 -10.62 -24.12 -5.01
C ILE A 563 -11.31 -23.93 -3.67
N THR A 564 -11.62 -22.66 -3.36
CA THR A 564 -12.30 -22.24 -2.14
C THR A 564 -13.31 -21.15 -2.44
N ASN A 565 -14.44 -21.17 -1.72
CA ASN A 565 -15.43 -20.11 -1.65
C ASN A 565 -15.52 -19.50 -0.22
N TYR A 566 -14.72 -19.96 0.75
CA TYR A 566 -14.71 -19.44 2.13
C TYR A 566 -14.19 -17.99 2.25
N ASP A 567 -13.70 -17.41 1.16
CA ASP A 567 -13.34 -16.00 1.07
C ASP A 567 -14.58 -15.07 1.00
N PHE A 568 -15.76 -15.57 0.58
CA PHE A 568 -16.98 -14.76 0.54
C PHE A 568 -18.17 -15.33 1.33
N ILE A 569 -18.12 -16.62 1.70
CA ILE A 569 -19.10 -17.26 2.58
C ILE A 569 -18.96 -16.74 4.04
N CYS A 570 -20.07 -16.54 4.74
CA CYS A 570 -20.10 -16.32 6.19
C CYS A 570 -20.08 -17.64 6.96
N GLU A 571 -19.86 -17.61 8.28
CA GLU A 571 -19.80 -18.82 9.12
C GLU A 571 -21.06 -19.72 9.04
N HIS A 572 -22.20 -19.15 8.66
CA HIS A 572 -23.47 -19.86 8.42
C HIS A 572 -23.56 -20.59 7.06
N GLY A 573 -22.50 -20.60 6.24
CA GLY A 573 -22.46 -21.31 4.96
C GLY A 573 -23.12 -20.60 3.77
N ALA A 574 -23.56 -19.34 3.95
CA ALA A 574 -24.24 -18.53 2.93
C ALA A 574 -23.55 -17.17 2.74
N ILE A 575 -24.13 -16.24 1.97
CA ILE A 575 -23.50 -14.94 1.69
C ILE A 575 -24.12 -13.83 2.53
N ASN A 576 -23.29 -13.09 3.26
CA ASN A 576 -23.73 -11.88 3.95
C ASN A 576 -23.88 -10.71 2.94
N LEU A 577 -25.10 -10.48 2.47
CA LEU A 577 -25.42 -9.43 1.49
C LEU A 577 -25.25 -8.00 2.05
N LEU A 578 -25.31 -7.81 3.37
CA LEU A 578 -25.03 -6.52 3.99
C LEU A 578 -23.54 -6.16 3.89
N LYS A 579 -22.66 -7.18 3.96
CA LYS A 579 -21.23 -7.05 3.71
C LYS A 579 -20.92 -6.95 2.21
N TYR A 580 -21.63 -7.72 1.37
CA TYR A 580 -21.40 -7.78 -0.07
C TYR A 580 -22.70 -7.55 -0.87
N PRO A 581 -23.13 -6.29 -1.08
CA PRO A 581 -24.41 -5.98 -1.73
C PRO A 581 -24.52 -6.45 -3.19
N ASN A 582 -23.38 -6.64 -3.87
CA ASN A 582 -23.30 -7.11 -5.25
C ASN A 582 -22.53 -8.44 -5.28
N PRO A 583 -23.14 -9.57 -4.90
CA PRO A 583 -22.41 -10.83 -4.71
C PRO A 583 -21.86 -11.41 -6.02
N LEU A 584 -22.41 -11.02 -7.18
CA LEU A 584 -21.85 -11.34 -8.50
C LEU A 584 -20.42 -10.80 -8.69
N ASN A 585 -19.98 -9.79 -7.92
CA ASN A 585 -18.60 -9.31 -7.95
C ASN A 585 -17.61 -10.24 -7.22
N LEU A 586 -18.10 -11.18 -6.41
CA LEU A 586 -17.28 -12.15 -5.66
C LEU A 586 -16.96 -13.40 -6.48
N VAL A 587 -17.67 -13.63 -7.59
CA VAL A 587 -17.60 -14.87 -8.37
C VAL A 587 -17.20 -14.65 -9.82
N VAL A 588 -16.74 -15.73 -10.46
CA VAL A 588 -16.54 -15.84 -11.91
C VAL A 588 -17.33 -17.06 -12.40
N ARG A 589 -18.01 -16.92 -13.54
CA ARG A 589 -18.70 -18.02 -14.22
C ARG A 589 -17.69 -18.75 -15.12
N ILE A 590 -17.57 -20.05 -14.92
CA ILE A 590 -16.61 -20.92 -15.61
C ILE A 590 -17.36 -22.11 -16.24
N PRO A 591 -17.04 -22.52 -17.49
CA PRO A 591 -17.62 -23.72 -18.10
C PRO A 591 -17.34 -24.98 -17.26
N GLU A 592 -18.28 -25.92 -17.20
CA GLU A 592 -18.17 -27.09 -16.32
C GLU A 592 -16.89 -27.92 -16.57
N LYS A 593 -16.49 -28.11 -17.83
CA LYS A 593 -15.23 -28.80 -18.17
C LYS A 593 -13.98 -28.12 -17.59
N VAL A 594 -13.97 -26.79 -17.57
CA VAL A 594 -12.86 -26.00 -17.03
C VAL A 594 -12.85 -26.09 -15.50
N TYR A 595 -14.02 -26.14 -14.89
CA TYR A 595 -14.16 -26.39 -13.45
C TYR A 595 -13.65 -27.79 -13.06
N ASP A 596 -14.04 -28.85 -13.78
CA ASP A 596 -13.58 -30.23 -13.54
C ASP A 596 -12.06 -30.34 -13.71
N ARG A 597 -11.48 -29.62 -14.69
CA ARG A 597 -10.04 -29.49 -14.85
C ARG A 597 -9.40 -28.80 -13.64
N PHE A 598 -9.93 -27.69 -13.15
CA PHE A 598 -9.41 -27.03 -11.95
C PHE A 598 -9.49 -27.92 -10.72
N VAL A 599 -10.59 -28.64 -10.50
CA VAL A 599 -10.73 -29.60 -9.38
C VAL A 599 -9.69 -30.71 -9.50
N THR A 600 -9.43 -31.21 -10.70
CA THR A 600 -8.46 -32.27 -10.97
C THR A 600 -7.01 -31.84 -10.69
N TYR A 601 -6.62 -30.62 -11.11
CA TYR A 601 -5.24 -30.14 -10.97
C TYR A 601 -4.94 -29.46 -9.63
N TYR A 602 -5.91 -28.77 -9.03
CA TYR A 602 -5.69 -27.96 -7.83
C TYR A 602 -6.42 -28.49 -6.58
N GLY A 603 -7.38 -29.40 -6.75
CA GLY A 603 -8.25 -29.86 -5.69
C GLY A 603 -9.29 -28.81 -5.27
N HIS A 604 -10.15 -29.19 -4.33
CA HIS A 604 -11.20 -28.36 -3.76
C HIS A 604 -11.26 -28.60 -2.25
N ASP A 605 -11.39 -27.53 -1.47
CA ASP A 605 -11.42 -27.56 0.00
C ASP A 605 -12.75 -28.03 0.63
N GLY A 606 -13.72 -28.47 -0.18
CA GLY A 606 -15.06 -28.86 0.29
C GLY A 606 -16.03 -27.70 0.55
N SER A 607 -15.67 -26.46 0.23
CA SER A 607 -16.60 -25.32 0.37
C SER A 607 -17.86 -25.46 -0.52
N PRO A 608 -19.03 -24.93 -0.09
CA PRO A 608 -20.25 -24.98 -0.88
C PRO A 608 -20.12 -24.38 -2.29
N SER A 609 -20.73 -25.05 -3.27
CA SER A 609 -20.94 -24.53 -4.63
C SER A 609 -22.17 -23.60 -4.66
N PHE A 610 -22.14 -22.57 -5.52
CA PHE A 610 -23.24 -21.61 -5.67
C PHE A 610 -23.87 -21.65 -7.06
N THR A 611 -25.19 -21.49 -7.08
CA THR A 611 -25.97 -21.03 -8.26
C THR A 611 -26.24 -19.54 -8.10
N GLU A 612 -26.63 -18.84 -9.17
CA GLU A 612 -27.03 -17.41 -9.06
C GLU A 612 -28.21 -17.20 -8.11
N ALA A 613 -29.15 -18.15 -8.03
CA ALA A 613 -30.29 -18.08 -7.11
C ALA A 613 -29.83 -18.16 -5.65
N ASN A 614 -28.98 -19.14 -5.30
CA ASN A 614 -28.42 -19.27 -3.95
C ASN A 614 -27.49 -18.09 -3.59
N LEU A 615 -26.82 -17.50 -4.60
CA LEU A 615 -25.96 -16.33 -4.43
C LEU A 615 -26.77 -15.07 -4.06
N GLN A 616 -27.96 -14.91 -4.66
CA GLN A 616 -28.86 -13.78 -4.44
C GLN A 616 -29.73 -13.91 -3.18
N ALA A 617 -30.01 -15.15 -2.73
CA ALA A 617 -30.81 -15.40 -1.52
C ALA A 617 -30.11 -14.93 -0.23
N GLY A 618 -28.78 -14.89 -0.21
CA GLY A 618 -28.01 -14.40 0.93
C GLY A 618 -28.09 -15.29 2.18
N CYS A 619 -27.83 -14.70 3.35
CA CYS A 619 -27.80 -15.37 4.65
C CYS A 619 -28.83 -14.74 5.60
N LEU A 620 -29.93 -15.45 5.83
CA LEU A 620 -31.01 -15.02 6.73
C LEU A 620 -30.52 -14.83 8.18
N VAL A 621 -29.55 -15.64 8.64
CA VAL A 621 -29.02 -15.51 10.01
C VAL A 621 -28.26 -14.19 10.17
N CYS A 622 -27.36 -13.86 9.23
CA CYS A 622 -26.65 -12.57 9.26
C CYS A 622 -27.57 -11.35 9.09
N GLU A 623 -28.70 -11.50 8.38
CA GLU A 623 -29.73 -10.46 8.29
C GLU A 623 -30.44 -10.27 9.64
N GLN A 624 -30.86 -11.35 10.29
CA GLN A 624 -31.48 -11.32 11.63
C GLN A 624 -30.53 -10.75 12.70
N GLU A 625 -29.26 -11.17 12.70
CA GLU A 625 -28.22 -10.62 13.58
C GLU A 625 -28.07 -9.10 13.39
N ALA A 626 -28.03 -8.63 12.14
CA ALA A 626 -27.93 -7.21 11.84
C ALA A 626 -29.18 -6.43 12.31
N MET A 627 -30.38 -6.99 12.13
CA MET A 627 -31.62 -6.40 12.65
C MET A 627 -31.59 -6.27 14.18
N LEU A 628 -31.18 -7.32 14.91
CA LEU A 628 -31.05 -7.30 16.37
C LEU A 628 -30.00 -6.28 16.84
N ILE A 629 -28.89 -6.13 16.11
CA ILE A 629 -27.89 -5.10 16.36
C ILE A 629 -28.47 -3.69 16.13
N ASP A 630 -29.26 -3.48 15.08
CA ASP A 630 -29.91 -2.18 14.82
C ASP A 630 -31.00 -1.83 15.83
N GLU A 631 -31.77 -2.82 16.30
CA GLU A 631 -32.69 -2.63 17.43
C GLU A 631 -31.94 -2.25 18.71
N ARG A 632 -30.81 -2.92 18.99
CA ARG A 632 -29.95 -2.58 20.13
C ARG A 632 -29.39 -1.16 20.02
N ARG A 633 -28.91 -0.72 18.85
CA ARG A 633 -28.44 0.65 18.59
C ARG A 633 -29.53 1.69 18.92
N LYS A 634 -30.75 1.48 18.41
CA LYS A 634 -31.91 2.35 18.67
C LYS A 634 -32.27 2.39 20.16
N ARG A 635 -32.31 1.23 20.82
CA ARG A 635 -32.62 1.09 22.25
C ARG A 635 -31.62 1.81 23.14
N GLU A 636 -30.31 1.55 22.96
CA GLU A 636 -29.26 2.24 23.71
C GLU A 636 -29.26 3.75 23.47
N GLN A 637 -29.60 4.21 22.26
CA GLN A 637 -29.74 5.63 21.97
C GLN A 637 -30.91 6.26 22.72
N MET A 638 -32.09 5.61 22.74
CA MET A 638 -33.28 6.10 23.43
C MET A 638 -33.09 6.08 24.96
N ASP A 639 -32.57 4.99 25.50
CA ASP A 639 -32.32 4.84 26.94
C ASP A 639 -31.37 5.93 27.43
N ILE A 640 -30.22 6.12 26.76
CA ILE A 640 -29.27 7.19 27.13
C ILE A 640 -29.90 8.57 26.97
N ALA A 641 -30.62 8.85 25.88
CA ALA A 641 -31.28 10.15 25.69
C ALA A 641 -32.33 10.47 26.77
N SER A 642 -32.87 9.46 27.47
CA SER A 642 -33.82 9.65 28.57
C SER A 642 -33.18 9.86 29.95
N ILE A 643 -31.89 9.52 30.11
CA ILE A 643 -31.18 9.57 31.42
C ILE A 643 -29.93 10.47 31.42
N ASP A 644 -29.44 10.89 30.27
CA ASP A 644 -28.29 11.79 30.14
C ASP A 644 -28.72 13.23 30.46
N THR A 645 -28.06 13.83 31.44
CA THR A 645 -28.34 15.19 31.92
C THR A 645 -27.05 16.00 31.87
N ASN A 646 -27.13 17.20 31.28
CA ASN A 646 -25.98 18.12 31.20
C ASN A 646 -25.55 18.69 32.56
N GLU A 647 -26.39 18.49 33.59
CA GLU A 647 -26.22 18.98 34.95
C GLU A 647 -26.33 17.82 35.93
N ILE A 648 -25.62 17.94 37.06
CA ILE A 648 -25.71 17.06 38.23
C ILE A 648 -26.35 17.82 39.38
N GLY A 649 -27.19 17.13 40.17
CA GLY A 649 -27.87 17.71 41.32
C GLY A 649 -26.94 18.00 42.51
N PRO A 650 -27.38 18.78 43.51
CA PRO A 650 -26.62 19.02 44.73
C PRO A 650 -26.30 17.70 45.47
N GLY A 651 -25.00 17.38 45.61
CA GLY A 651 -24.53 16.13 46.23
C GLY A 651 -24.35 14.95 45.27
N GLU A 652 -24.71 15.09 43.99
CA GLU A 652 -24.35 14.12 42.96
C GLU A 652 -22.88 14.27 42.52
N TYR A 653 -22.37 13.29 41.79
CA TYR A 653 -20.95 13.16 41.44
C TYR A 653 -20.75 12.64 40.02
N TRP A 654 -19.62 12.99 39.41
CA TRP A 654 -19.26 12.62 38.06
C TRP A 654 -18.55 11.26 38.03
N PHE A 655 -18.98 10.39 37.11
CA PHE A 655 -18.18 9.26 36.67
C PHE A 655 -17.34 9.69 35.47
N LEU A 656 -16.03 9.42 35.53
CA LEU A 656 -15.12 9.73 34.44
C LEU A 656 -14.97 8.53 33.53
N ILE A 657 -15.23 8.73 32.24
CA ILE A 657 -15.18 7.71 31.20
C ILE A 657 -14.21 8.11 30.09
N SER A 658 -13.52 7.12 29.53
CA SER A 658 -12.56 7.30 28.44
C SER A 658 -13.21 7.90 27.20
N SER A 659 -12.65 9.01 26.70
CA SER A 659 -13.15 9.69 25.49
C SER A 659 -13.07 8.77 24.26
N THR A 660 -12.08 7.88 24.19
CA THR A 660 -11.97 6.93 23.07
C THR A 660 -13.02 5.83 23.16
N TRP A 661 -13.35 5.34 24.36
CA TRP A 661 -14.43 4.36 24.53
C TRP A 661 -15.78 4.98 24.19
N LEU A 662 -16.04 6.20 24.68
CA LEU A 662 -17.28 6.91 24.38
C LEU A 662 -17.40 7.22 22.88
N ALA A 663 -16.30 7.54 22.20
CA ALA A 663 -16.26 7.66 20.74
C ALA A 663 -16.62 6.35 20.03
N SER A 664 -16.14 5.19 20.51
CA SER A 664 -16.56 3.88 20.00
C SER A 664 -18.07 3.63 20.17
N TRP A 665 -18.65 4.03 21.31
CA TRP A 665 -20.10 3.93 21.51
C TRP A 665 -20.90 4.89 20.61
N HIS A 666 -20.43 6.11 20.39
CA HIS A 666 -21.02 7.00 19.38
C HIS A 666 -20.91 6.42 17.96
N ALA A 667 -19.79 5.76 17.62
CA ALA A 667 -19.62 5.09 16.35
C ALA A 667 -20.58 3.89 16.20
N PHE A 668 -20.78 3.10 17.26
CA PHE A 668 -21.76 2.01 17.29
C PHE A 668 -23.17 2.48 16.94
N LYS A 669 -23.66 3.55 17.59
CA LYS A 669 -24.95 4.16 17.26
C LYS A 669 -25.05 4.63 15.81
N ALA A 670 -23.93 5.03 15.21
CA ALA A 670 -23.84 5.45 13.81
C ALA A 670 -23.64 4.27 12.81
N GLY A 671 -23.84 3.02 13.24
CA GLY A 671 -23.69 1.84 12.38
C GLY A 671 -22.34 1.11 12.52
N GLY A 672 -21.46 1.55 13.42
CA GLY A 672 -20.17 0.91 13.72
C GLY A 672 -20.29 -0.38 14.54
N PRO A 673 -19.14 -1.03 14.85
CA PRO A 673 -19.10 -2.28 15.62
C PRO A 673 -19.54 -2.07 17.08
N ILE A 674 -19.95 -3.16 17.74
CA ILE A 674 -20.30 -3.14 19.17
C ILE A 674 -19.06 -2.73 19.99
N PRO A 675 -19.16 -1.78 20.94
CA PRO A 675 -18.04 -1.40 21.80
C PRO A 675 -17.62 -2.57 22.70
N GLY A 676 -16.31 -2.70 22.93
CA GLY A 676 -15.79 -3.56 24.00
C GLY A 676 -16.08 -2.99 25.40
N PRO A 677 -15.55 -3.63 26.46
CA PRO A 677 -15.68 -3.13 27.83
C PRO A 677 -15.15 -1.70 28.01
N ILE A 678 -15.66 -0.97 29.01
CA ILE A 678 -15.17 0.38 29.33
C ILE A 678 -13.69 0.29 29.69
N ASP A 679 -12.82 1.00 28.96
CA ASP A 679 -11.38 1.05 29.22
C ASP A 679 -10.96 2.45 29.67
N ASN A 680 -10.86 2.62 30.99
CA ASN A 680 -10.36 3.84 31.62
C ASN A 680 -8.83 3.78 31.90
N THR A 681 -8.14 2.68 31.57
CA THR A 681 -6.69 2.56 31.75
C THR A 681 -5.89 3.52 30.86
N ARG A 682 -6.55 4.15 29.87
CA ARG A 682 -5.94 5.19 29.04
C ARG A 682 -5.55 6.45 29.82
N PHE A 683 -6.34 6.84 30.83
CA PHE A 683 -6.07 8.00 31.69
C PHE A 683 -5.77 7.64 33.16
N LEU A 684 -5.85 6.36 33.52
CA LEU A 684 -5.55 5.83 34.85
C LEU A 684 -4.40 4.81 34.80
N ASN A 685 -3.61 4.77 35.86
CA ASN A 685 -2.64 3.71 36.12
C ASN A 685 -3.33 2.47 36.71
N ALA A 686 -2.63 1.33 36.74
CA ALA A 686 -3.16 0.08 37.29
C ALA A 686 -3.56 0.17 38.79
N ASN A 687 -3.00 1.13 39.53
CA ASN A 687 -3.35 1.44 40.92
C ASN A 687 -4.49 2.47 41.07
N GLY A 688 -5.20 2.81 39.99
CA GLY A 688 -6.30 3.78 40.00
C GLY A 688 -5.90 5.26 40.06
N THR A 689 -4.60 5.59 40.09
CA THR A 689 -4.14 6.99 40.07
C THR A 689 -4.23 7.61 38.67
N PRO A 690 -4.53 8.92 38.53
CA PRO A 690 -4.43 9.63 37.27
C PRO A 690 -3.05 9.55 36.63
N LYS A 691 -3.00 9.39 35.30
CA LYS A 691 -1.80 9.64 34.51
C LYS A 691 -1.52 11.15 34.40
N LEU A 692 -0.27 11.54 34.20
CA LEU A 692 0.12 12.94 34.01
C LEU A 692 -0.42 13.49 32.67
N HIS A 693 -0.66 14.80 32.64
CA HIS A 693 -1.09 15.58 31.45
C HIS A 693 -2.39 15.11 30.75
N MET A 694 -3.27 14.40 31.46
CA MET A 694 -4.57 13.93 30.95
C MET A 694 -5.60 15.07 30.93
N GLN A 695 -5.93 15.53 29.74
CA GLN A 695 -6.88 16.63 29.52
C GLN A 695 -8.33 16.16 29.34
N ARG A 696 -9.28 16.90 29.94
CA ARG A 696 -10.73 16.74 29.74
C ARG A 696 -11.10 16.92 28.26
N SER A 697 -12.15 16.23 27.81
CA SER A 697 -12.68 16.23 26.43
C SER A 697 -11.78 15.60 25.36
N VAL A 698 -10.47 15.50 25.61
CA VAL A 698 -9.48 14.77 24.79
C VAL A 698 -9.31 13.33 25.28
N HIS A 699 -9.04 13.14 26.58
CA HIS A 699 -8.72 11.82 27.16
C HIS A 699 -9.90 11.22 27.91
N TYR A 700 -10.65 12.03 28.65
CA TYR A 700 -11.81 11.60 29.46
C TYR A 700 -12.96 12.61 29.39
N ARG A 701 -14.19 12.13 29.65
CA ARG A 701 -15.40 12.93 29.83
C ARG A 701 -16.11 12.54 31.12
N GLY A 702 -16.96 13.43 31.63
CA GLY A 702 -17.87 13.13 32.72
C GLY A 702 -19.20 12.60 32.17
N VAL A 703 -19.78 11.64 32.88
CA VAL A 703 -21.18 11.23 32.73
C VAL A 703 -21.83 11.18 34.11
N ASN A 704 -23.14 11.37 34.17
CA ASN A 704 -23.90 11.22 35.41
C ASN A 704 -23.96 9.74 35.86
N GLU A 705 -24.39 9.49 37.09
CA GLU A 705 -24.45 8.14 37.64
C GLU A 705 -25.37 7.20 36.84
N ARG A 706 -26.48 7.71 36.30
CA ARG A 706 -27.48 6.90 35.58
C ARG A 706 -26.88 6.37 34.28
N VAL A 707 -26.21 7.24 33.52
CA VAL A 707 -25.46 6.89 32.30
C VAL A 707 -24.33 5.92 32.62
N TRP A 708 -23.55 6.15 33.68
CA TRP A 708 -22.49 5.20 34.07
C TRP A 708 -23.04 3.82 34.42
N ARG A 709 -24.06 3.73 35.28
CA ARG A 709 -24.69 2.46 35.66
C ARG A 709 -25.28 1.74 34.44
N TYR A 710 -25.84 2.48 33.49
CA TYR A 710 -26.34 1.92 32.23
C TYR A 710 -25.22 1.28 31.41
N PHE A 711 -24.15 2.03 31.11
CA PHE A 711 -23.02 1.50 30.33
C PHE A 711 -22.30 0.35 31.06
N TYR A 712 -22.04 0.48 32.36
CA TYR A 712 -21.37 -0.55 33.14
C TYR A 712 -22.18 -1.86 33.17
N ARG A 713 -23.52 -1.80 33.23
CA ARG A 713 -24.39 -2.98 33.19
C ARG A 713 -24.34 -3.73 31.85
N ILE A 714 -24.13 -3.04 30.73
CA ILE A 714 -24.14 -3.63 29.38
C ILE A 714 -22.72 -4.03 28.93
N TYR A 715 -21.72 -3.22 29.23
CA TYR A 715 -20.36 -3.35 28.71
C TYR A 715 -19.33 -3.78 29.77
N GLY A 716 -19.60 -3.55 31.06
CA GLY A 716 -18.63 -3.77 32.13
C GLY A 716 -17.34 -2.96 31.94
N GLY A 717 -16.23 -3.48 32.47
CA GLY A 717 -14.89 -2.88 32.33
C GLY A 717 -14.48 -2.02 33.55
N GLY A 718 -13.61 -1.03 33.32
CA GLY A 718 -13.08 -0.14 34.34
C GLY A 718 -11.67 0.38 34.03
N PRO A 719 -10.89 0.77 35.06
CA PRO A 719 -11.31 0.92 36.45
C PRO A 719 -12.32 2.08 36.63
N ILE A 720 -13.15 1.98 37.67
CA ILE A 720 -14.15 3.01 38.01
C ILE A 720 -13.41 4.27 38.51
N CYS A 721 -13.83 5.45 38.04
CA CYS A 721 -13.26 6.73 38.46
C CYS A 721 -14.38 7.72 38.75
N VAL A 722 -14.47 8.17 40.00
CA VAL A 722 -15.54 9.03 40.49
C VAL A 722 -14.96 10.30 41.12
N ARG A 723 -15.59 11.45 40.86
CA ARG A 723 -15.15 12.78 41.33
C ARG A 723 -16.35 13.66 41.66
N ALA A 724 -16.25 14.47 42.71
CA ALA A 724 -17.27 15.47 43.04
C ALA A 724 -17.32 16.63 42.02
N VAL A 725 -16.20 16.94 41.37
CA VAL A 725 -16.07 17.98 40.34
C VAL A 725 -15.58 17.33 39.04
N LEU A 726 -15.93 17.90 37.89
CA LEU A 726 -15.52 17.38 36.57
C LEU A 726 -14.06 17.72 36.23
N ASP A 727 -13.15 17.20 37.06
CA ASP A 727 -11.69 17.22 36.94
C ASP A 727 -11.10 15.90 37.48
N LEU A 728 -10.31 15.22 36.65
CA LEU A 728 -9.62 13.97 36.98
C LEU A 728 -8.65 14.11 38.16
N TYR A 729 -8.05 15.29 38.33
CA TYR A 729 -7.05 15.56 39.37
C TYR A 729 -7.66 16.03 40.69
N SER A 730 -8.97 16.29 40.76
CA SER A 730 -9.64 16.52 42.03
C SER A 730 -9.63 15.25 42.90
N GLN A 731 -9.91 15.39 44.20
CA GLN A 731 -9.92 14.26 45.12
C GLN A 731 -10.88 13.14 44.65
N PRO A 732 -10.48 11.85 44.73
CA PRO A 732 -11.37 10.73 44.47
C PRO A 732 -12.59 10.80 45.39
N TYR A 733 -13.78 10.74 44.80
CA TYR A 733 -15.01 10.63 45.57
C TYR A 733 -15.34 9.14 45.75
N TYR A 734 -15.58 8.72 46.98
CA TYR A 734 -16.03 7.36 47.29
C TYR A 734 -17.51 7.47 47.69
N PRO A 735 -18.45 7.03 46.84
CA PRO A 735 -19.86 7.03 47.21
C PRO A 735 -20.09 6.22 48.49
N PRO A 736 -20.95 6.67 49.41
CA PRO A 736 -21.37 5.85 50.54
C PRO A 736 -21.98 4.56 49.98
N GLN A 737 -21.49 3.40 50.44
CA GLN A 737 -22.09 2.13 50.05
C GLN A 737 -23.57 2.11 50.49
N PRO A 738 -24.50 1.69 49.62
CA PRO A 738 -25.91 1.67 49.98
C PRO A 738 -26.13 0.65 51.11
N ALA A 739 -26.71 1.11 52.21
CA ALA A 739 -27.14 0.22 53.30
C ALA A 739 -28.30 -0.67 52.82
N ASP A 740 -28.01 -1.96 52.68
CA ASP A 740 -28.90 -3.12 52.56
C ASP A 740 -30.35 -2.86 52.10
N ARG A 741 -30.55 -2.82 50.77
CA ARG A 741 -31.71 -3.46 50.11
C ARG A 741 -31.27 -4.07 48.77
N TYR A 742 -31.70 -5.32 48.55
CA TYR A 742 -31.30 -6.24 47.47
C TYR A 742 -29.94 -6.94 47.63
N SER A 743 -29.99 -8.00 48.44
CA SER A 743 -29.06 -9.14 48.43
C SER A 743 -28.96 -9.83 47.06
N ASP A 744 -27.78 -10.39 46.77
CA ASP A 744 -27.49 -11.48 45.83
C ASP A 744 -28.04 -11.40 44.40
N SER A 745 -27.26 -10.77 43.52
CA SER A 745 -27.16 -11.18 42.09
C SER A 745 -25.97 -10.59 41.32
N LEU A 746 -25.18 -9.68 41.91
CA LEU A 746 -24.12 -8.90 41.25
C LEU A 746 -22.83 -9.67 40.86
N ASN A 747 -22.87 -10.99 40.70
CA ASN A 747 -21.68 -11.79 40.36
C ASN A 747 -21.91 -12.91 39.32
N ARG A 748 -22.81 -12.69 38.34
CA ARG A 748 -22.77 -13.41 37.06
C ARG A 748 -23.12 -12.48 35.89
N PRO A 749 -22.29 -12.40 34.83
CA PRO A 749 -22.76 -11.88 33.56
C PRO A 749 -23.85 -12.83 33.02
N ARG A 750 -25.03 -12.30 32.69
CA ARG A 750 -25.99 -13.07 31.90
C ARG A 750 -25.47 -13.11 30.46
N SER A 751 -24.87 -14.24 30.11
CA SER A 751 -24.63 -14.62 28.73
C SER A 751 -25.95 -14.56 27.95
N PHE A 752 -26.04 -13.61 27.03
CA PHE A 752 -26.89 -13.71 25.86
C PHE A 752 -25.96 -13.67 24.66
N TYR A 753 -25.80 -14.84 24.04
CA TYR A 753 -25.55 -14.93 22.61
C TYR A 753 -26.83 -14.47 21.89
#